data_AF-A0A800D8G9-F1
#
_entry.id   AF-A0A800D8G9-F1
#
_cell.length_a   1.000
_cell.length_b   1.000
_cell.length_c   1.000
_cell.angle_alpha   90.00
_cell.angle_beta   90.00
_cell.angle_gamma   90.00
#
_symmetry.space_group_name_H-M   'P 1'
#
loop_
_entity.id
_entity.type
_entity.pdbx_description
1 polymer ?
#
loop_
_entity_poly.entity_id
_entity_poly.type
_entity_poly.pdbx_seq_one_letter_code
_entity_poly.pdbx_strand_id
1 'polypeptide(L)'
;MVDREFTTLPTYQSTNLPIVLVVGAGIGGMQAALLTAEAGFKTYLLDNAPAIGGLMPLLDRTFPTDTCGLCTSCPTQPAYCPFIECDRHPNIELVPYAEIEGLEGEPGHYRVTITRKARYVDAELCTGCGDCVAVCPVEVPRELGGGLETRRAIYRPYPQAFPDTYLIDREHCTECMECVRICPTQAVDLNMKPQRDHLEVGAIILTLGASAFDARQKGEYGFGRYENVLTSIQFERMLSLTSPSDGMPVRPSDGRVPKRIAFIQCVGSRDISVERGYCSSICCMYAIKQASLARERAPESEVTVFYTDIRAFGKDFDRYFERSRAERGVVYRPSMVSTVKLVPKTRNLLLAYTDEKGQRCEEEFDLVVLSVGFGPPEGAEELASRLGIALNEYGFCQRGELTPTETSRAGIFVGGAFGEPKDIPETMAETASAAASAARFLAASRDTLVRPAGEFPPERDVSWEDPRVGVFACQCGAEIAGVVDVADVAAYAGGLRDVVLAREIPMACTPDGLEEIRRAIAEEGLNRVVVAGCTHRLYEGLLHDCLRSAGLNPCLLERVNLRGECAWVHRHDPMAATAKARTLVGMAVARARLLEPVQRAVGALVPSGLVIGGGLAGLTASLSLAEQGFQVYLVEKEEQLGGNLRHIHYLMGDSDPQRYLADLIARVESHERITVYRQARVEDVSGLVGQYRTVLSVPALSGAEGAGQDELVTLHHGIIIVATGAEEARPEEYLYGEHPRVITQRELEEKLANGDEALLAARRIAMIQCVGSRDENRPYCSRVCCSQAIKNALRIKEVNPRTEVFVFYRDIRTYGFMEDGYRRAREAGVVFVRYDPENKPFVSAQDK
;
A
#
# COMPACT_ATOMS: atom_id res chain seq x y z
N MET A 1 -38.62 -8.27 -12.93
CA MET A 1 -39.49 -7.09 -12.71
C MET A 1 -39.52 -6.79 -11.22
N VAL A 2 -38.50 -6.08 -10.76
CA VAL A 2 -38.49 -5.31 -9.50
C VAL A 2 -37.74 -4.05 -9.92
N ASP A 3 -38.47 -2.96 -10.12
CA ASP A 3 -37.90 -1.66 -10.46
C ASP A 3 -37.02 -1.20 -9.30
N ARG A 4 -35.70 -1.17 -9.54
CA ARG A 4 -34.77 -0.39 -8.72
C ARG A 4 -34.58 0.94 -9.44
N GLU A 5 -35.38 1.92 -9.06
CA GLU A 5 -35.11 3.32 -9.37
C GLU A 5 -33.70 3.66 -8.86
N PHE A 6 -32.86 4.17 -9.76
CA PHE A 6 -31.60 4.79 -9.39
C PHE A 6 -31.94 6.02 -8.58
N THR A 7 -31.70 5.96 -7.27
CA THR A 7 -31.85 7.07 -6.35
C THR A 7 -30.97 8.21 -6.80
N THR A 8 -31.60 9.28 -7.28
CA THR A 8 -31.00 10.60 -7.40
C THR A 8 -30.40 10.98 -6.05
N LEU A 9 -29.11 11.33 -6.02
CA LEU A 9 -28.42 11.80 -4.83
C LEU A 9 -29.25 12.93 -4.20
N PRO A 10 -29.62 12.85 -2.90
CA PRO A 10 -30.42 13.90 -2.30
C PRO A 10 -29.63 15.20 -2.30
N THR A 11 -30.24 16.28 -2.79
CA THR A 11 -29.77 17.65 -2.57
C THR A 11 -29.92 17.99 -1.09
N TYR A 12 -28.91 17.64 -0.28
CA TYR A 12 -28.87 17.92 1.15
C TYR A 12 -28.64 19.43 1.39
N GLN A 13 -29.61 20.07 2.04
CA GLN A 13 -29.62 21.50 2.41
C GLN A 13 -29.10 21.76 3.85
N SER A 14 -28.34 20.84 4.46
CA SER A 14 -27.54 21.12 5.66
C SER A 14 -26.06 20.96 5.32
N THR A 15 -25.22 21.92 5.71
CA THR A 15 -23.77 21.82 5.49
C THR A 15 -23.23 20.62 6.25
N ASN A 16 -22.83 19.57 5.54
CA ASN A 16 -22.19 18.37 6.12
C ASN A 16 -21.05 18.77 7.07
N LEU A 17 -20.81 17.96 8.11
CA LEU A 17 -19.66 18.19 8.99
C LEU A 17 -18.35 17.94 8.22
N PRO A 18 -17.36 18.85 8.30
CA PRO A 18 -16.07 18.76 7.58
C PRO A 18 -15.08 17.84 8.28
N ILE A 19 -15.58 16.75 8.85
CA ILE A 19 -14.84 15.84 9.72
C ILE A 19 -14.94 14.43 9.16
N VAL A 20 -13.81 13.78 8.97
CA VAL A 20 -13.71 12.39 8.51
C VAL A 20 -13.24 11.50 9.65
N LEU A 21 -13.93 10.40 9.90
CA LEU A 21 -13.43 9.33 10.75
C LEU A 21 -12.82 8.23 9.89
N VAL A 22 -11.54 7.95 10.05
CA VAL A 22 -10.88 6.78 9.46
C VAL A 22 -10.77 5.70 10.53
N VAL A 23 -11.30 4.50 10.25
CA VAL A 23 -11.34 3.37 11.19
C VAL A 23 -10.40 2.27 10.73
N GLY A 24 -9.37 1.99 11.52
CA GLY A 24 -8.28 1.07 11.22
C GLY A 24 -7.06 1.82 10.69
N ALA A 25 -6.05 2.00 11.52
CA ALA A 25 -4.86 2.81 11.26
C ALA A 25 -3.68 1.99 10.69
N GLY A 26 -3.97 0.97 9.88
CA GLY A 26 -2.97 0.34 9.01
C GLY A 26 -2.45 1.29 7.93
N ILE A 27 -1.59 0.80 7.03
CA ILE A 27 -1.02 1.62 5.94
C ILE A 27 -2.09 2.35 5.10
N GLY A 28 -3.22 1.67 4.81
CA GLY A 28 -4.34 2.27 4.08
C GLY A 28 -5.10 3.33 4.88
N GLY A 29 -5.25 3.14 6.20
CA GLY A 29 -5.88 4.13 7.07
C GLY A 29 -5.04 5.38 7.25
N MET A 30 -3.73 5.22 7.45
CA MET A 30 -2.79 6.35 7.47
C MET A 30 -2.82 7.12 6.14
N GLN A 31 -2.85 6.42 5.00
CA GLN A 31 -2.96 7.05 3.68
C GLN A 31 -4.26 7.85 3.53
N ALA A 32 -5.41 7.26 3.89
CA ALA A 32 -6.69 7.95 3.83
C ALA A 32 -6.74 9.16 4.78
N ALA A 33 -6.15 9.03 5.96
CA ALA A 33 -6.09 10.12 6.93
C ALA A 33 -5.26 11.30 6.43
N LEU A 34 -4.07 11.04 5.89
CA LEU A 34 -3.22 12.08 5.28
C LEU A 34 -3.92 12.77 4.13
N LEU A 35 -4.47 12.01 3.16
CA LEU A 35 -5.13 12.59 2.00
C LEU A 35 -6.38 13.41 2.36
N THR A 36 -7.18 12.97 3.32
CA THR A 36 -8.35 13.75 3.78
C THR A 36 -7.92 15.00 4.55
N ALA A 37 -6.86 14.91 5.35
CA ALA A 37 -6.34 16.04 6.10
C ALA A 37 -5.68 17.11 5.19
N GLU A 38 -4.95 16.67 4.16
CA GLU A 38 -4.37 17.52 3.10
C GLU A 38 -5.45 18.13 2.19
N ALA A 39 -6.57 17.42 1.99
CA ALA A 39 -7.71 17.91 1.23
C ALA A 39 -8.58 18.94 1.99
N GLY A 40 -8.18 19.32 3.21
CA GLY A 40 -8.83 20.39 3.97
C GLY A 40 -9.91 19.93 4.95
N PHE A 41 -9.84 18.69 5.44
CA PHE A 41 -10.79 18.16 6.44
C PHE A 41 -10.09 17.90 7.78
N LYS A 42 -10.83 18.02 8.89
CA LYS A 42 -10.36 17.47 10.17
C LYS A 42 -10.53 15.95 10.10
N THR A 43 -9.53 15.20 10.51
CA THR A 43 -9.56 13.74 10.44
C THR A 43 -9.28 13.10 11.79
N TYR A 44 -10.16 12.22 12.23
CA TYR A 44 -9.90 11.29 13.33
C TYR A 44 -9.34 9.99 12.76
N LEU A 45 -8.19 9.53 13.26
CA LEU A 45 -7.62 8.23 12.88
C LEU A 45 -7.75 7.27 14.07
N LEU A 46 -8.80 6.45 14.03
CA LEU A 46 -9.18 5.52 15.10
C LEU A 46 -8.64 4.12 14.84
N ASP A 47 -8.08 3.49 15.86
CA ASP A 47 -7.69 2.07 15.81
C ASP A 47 -8.03 1.37 17.13
N ASN A 48 -8.44 0.09 17.04
CA ASN A 48 -8.68 -0.74 18.22
C ASN A 48 -7.36 -1.20 18.87
N ALA A 49 -6.27 -1.19 18.11
CA ALA A 49 -4.94 -1.54 18.53
C ALA A 49 -4.30 -0.38 19.31
N PRO A 50 -3.38 -0.68 20.23
CA PRO A 50 -2.76 0.34 21.08
C PRO A 50 -1.85 1.32 20.35
N ALA A 51 -1.48 1.04 19.11
CA ALA A 51 -0.69 1.91 18.25
C ALA A 51 -1.10 1.74 16.79
N ILE A 52 -0.88 2.76 15.97
CA ILE A 52 -1.15 2.74 14.53
C ILE A 52 -0.20 1.75 13.80
N GLY A 53 -0.39 1.51 12.50
CA GLY A 53 0.53 0.72 11.66
C GLY A 53 -0.02 -0.62 11.15
N GLY A 54 -1.00 -1.21 11.86
CA GLY A 54 -1.58 -2.51 11.47
C GLY A 54 -0.53 -3.63 11.37
N LEU A 55 -0.53 -4.37 10.26
CA LEU A 55 0.44 -5.46 10.00
C LEU A 55 1.81 -4.96 9.53
N MET A 56 1.95 -3.67 9.21
CA MET A 56 3.18 -3.14 8.62
C MET A 56 4.41 -3.26 9.52
N PRO A 57 4.33 -3.06 10.85
CA PRO A 57 5.45 -3.28 11.77
C PRO A 57 5.97 -4.72 11.81
N LEU A 58 5.22 -5.71 11.27
CA LEU A 58 5.72 -7.08 11.13
C LEU A 58 6.75 -7.22 10.01
N LEU A 59 6.66 -6.37 8.99
CA LEU A 59 7.39 -6.51 7.74
C LEU A 59 8.75 -5.82 7.79
N ASP A 60 9.81 -6.54 7.42
CA ASP A 60 11.16 -5.99 7.24
C ASP A 60 11.34 -5.43 5.81
N ARG A 61 10.96 -6.24 4.81
CA ARG A 61 11.01 -5.90 3.39
C ARG A 61 9.66 -6.14 2.70
N THR A 62 9.38 -5.36 1.67
CA THR A 62 8.17 -5.44 0.84
C THR A 62 8.51 -5.88 -0.58
N PHE A 63 7.69 -6.76 -1.16
CA PHE A 63 7.80 -7.13 -2.58
C PHE A 63 7.19 -6.03 -3.45
N PRO A 64 7.62 -5.89 -4.72
CA PRO A 64 8.68 -6.62 -5.41
C PRO A 64 10.05 -5.94 -5.28
N THR A 65 10.14 -4.86 -4.49
CA THR A 65 11.35 -4.00 -4.45
C THR A 65 12.41 -4.50 -3.47
N ASP A 66 12.05 -5.38 -2.54
CA ASP A 66 12.88 -5.81 -1.41
C ASP A 66 13.34 -4.63 -0.51
N THR A 67 12.54 -3.57 -0.45
CA THR A 67 12.79 -2.40 0.40
C THR A 67 11.74 -2.29 1.50
N CYS A 68 12.02 -1.52 2.55
CA CYS A 68 11.01 -1.14 3.54
C CYS A 68 9.86 -0.35 2.88
N GLY A 69 10.16 0.57 1.95
CA GLY A 69 9.18 1.28 1.11
C GLY A 69 8.22 2.24 1.85
N LEU A 70 8.28 2.30 3.18
CA LEU A 70 7.34 3.09 3.99
C LEU A 70 7.35 4.58 3.66
N CYS A 71 8.52 5.20 3.58
CA CYS A 71 8.62 6.64 3.31
C CYS A 71 8.14 7.01 1.91
N THR A 72 8.25 6.09 0.94
CA THR A 72 7.73 6.28 -0.41
C THR A 72 6.22 6.06 -0.51
N SER A 73 5.57 5.67 0.60
CA SER A 73 4.14 5.40 0.61
C SER A 73 3.30 6.65 0.91
N CYS A 74 3.88 7.73 1.44
CA CYS A 74 3.15 8.95 1.73
C CYS A 74 2.76 9.72 0.44
N PRO A 75 1.62 10.43 0.44
CA PRO A 75 1.06 11.07 -0.74
C PRO A 75 1.94 12.21 -1.30
N THR A 76 2.51 13.03 -0.42
CA THR A 76 3.40 14.14 -0.81
C THR A 76 4.86 13.76 -0.60
N GLN A 77 5.74 14.10 -1.54
CA GLN A 77 7.17 13.85 -1.44
C GLN A 77 7.95 15.17 -1.50
N PRO A 78 9.06 15.34 -0.74
CA PRO A 78 9.65 14.35 0.18
C PRO A 78 8.81 14.16 1.45
N ALA A 79 8.63 12.90 1.88
CA ALA A 79 7.82 12.54 3.04
C ALA A 79 8.59 11.79 4.14
N TYR A 80 8.07 11.85 5.35
CA TYR A 80 8.46 11.02 6.48
C TYR A 80 7.87 9.60 6.38
N CYS A 81 8.20 8.78 7.37
CA CYS A 81 7.43 7.59 7.66
C CYS A 81 5.96 8.00 7.92
N PRO A 82 4.95 7.32 7.32
CA PRO A 82 3.54 7.71 7.44
C PRO A 82 3.05 7.76 8.89
N PHE A 83 3.68 7.00 9.78
CA PHE A 83 3.45 7.03 11.22
C PHE A 83 3.72 8.42 11.82
N ILE A 84 4.86 9.02 11.44
CA ILE A 84 5.30 10.34 11.89
C ILE A 84 4.46 11.44 11.25
N GLU A 85 4.13 11.29 9.97
CA GLU A 85 3.24 12.23 9.27
C GLU A 85 1.88 12.32 9.97
N CYS A 86 1.26 11.18 10.25
CA CYS A 86 -0.06 11.16 10.89
C CYS A 86 -0.03 11.74 12.31
N ASP A 87 1.02 11.43 13.09
CA ASP A 87 1.19 11.93 14.46
C ASP A 87 1.37 13.45 14.52
N ARG A 88 2.07 14.02 13.53
CA ARG A 88 2.42 15.46 13.50
C ARG A 88 1.44 16.32 12.71
N HIS A 89 0.56 15.73 11.91
CA HIS A 89 -0.31 16.50 11.04
C HIS A 89 -1.34 17.30 11.87
N PRO A 90 -1.45 18.63 11.71
CA PRO A 90 -2.26 19.49 12.58
C PRO A 90 -3.77 19.21 12.51
N ASN A 91 -4.23 18.64 11.40
CA ASN A 91 -5.64 18.25 11.19
C ASN A 91 -5.92 16.77 11.48
N ILE A 92 -4.93 15.96 11.86
CA ILE A 92 -5.14 14.56 12.23
C ILE A 92 -5.14 14.44 13.75
N GLU A 93 -6.16 13.79 14.29
CA GLU A 93 -6.23 13.44 15.70
C GLU A 93 -6.20 11.91 15.83
N LEU A 94 -5.13 11.38 16.44
CA LEU A 94 -4.99 9.96 16.67
C LEU A 94 -5.92 9.50 17.80
N VAL A 95 -6.73 8.48 17.54
CA VAL A 95 -7.62 7.83 18.52
C VAL A 95 -7.27 6.33 18.63
N PRO A 96 -6.04 5.99 19.05
CA PRO A 96 -5.61 4.60 19.20
C PRO A 96 -6.21 3.97 20.46
N TYR A 97 -6.31 2.65 20.48
CA TYR A 97 -6.85 1.86 21.59
C TYR A 97 -8.32 2.20 21.92
N ALA A 98 -9.12 2.44 20.89
CA ALA A 98 -10.55 2.73 21.01
C ALA A 98 -11.41 1.83 20.13
N GLU A 99 -12.62 1.54 20.60
CA GLU A 99 -13.61 0.73 19.86
C GLU A 99 -14.89 1.52 19.63
N ILE A 100 -15.53 1.30 18.48
CA ILE A 100 -16.83 1.88 18.15
C ILE A 100 -17.92 1.01 18.76
N GLU A 101 -18.75 1.59 19.63
CA GLU A 101 -19.90 0.91 20.25
C GLU A 101 -21.20 1.07 19.46
N GLY A 102 -21.36 2.19 18.76
CA GLY A 102 -22.58 2.47 18.02
C GLY A 102 -22.48 3.70 17.14
N LEU A 103 -23.38 3.76 16.16
CA LEU A 103 -23.48 4.83 15.19
C LEU A 103 -24.93 5.33 15.09
N GLU A 104 -25.14 6.61 15.37
CA GLU A 104 -26.42 7.29 15.24
C GLU A 104 -26.32 8.41 14.20
N GLY A 105 -27.46 8.86 13.68
CA GLY A 105 -27.55 9.94 12.71
C GLY A 105 -27.59 9.51 11.25
N GLU A 106 -27.48 10.49 10.37
CA GLU A 106 -27.70 10.39 8.93
C GLU A 106 -26.41 10.77 8.16
N PRO A 107 -26.28 10.39 6.88
CA PRO A 107 -25.12 10.75 6.07
C PRO A 107 -24.81 12.26 6.13
N GLY A 108 -23.56 12.62 6.46
CA GLY A 108 -23.14 14.02 6.64
C GLY A 108 -23.19 14.52 8.09
N HIS A 109 -23.90 13.83 8.98
CA HIS A 109 -24.07 14.17 10.40
C HIS A 109 -24.19 12.89 11.25
N TYR A 110 -23.08 12.17 11.37
CA TYR A 110 -22.97 10.96 12.18
C TYR A 110 -22.45 11.26 13.57
N ARG A 111 -23.09 10.67 14.58
CA ARG A 111 -22.59 10.59 15.96
C ARG A 111 -22.08 9.19 16.23
N VAL A 112 -20.75 9.06 16.37
CA VAL A 112 -20.06 7.80 16.66
C VAL A 112 -19.79 7.72 18.15
N THR A 113 -20.33 6.69 18.82
CA THR A 113 -20.01 6.43 20.22
C THR A 113 -18.80 5.51 20.30
N ILE A 114 -17.76 5.95 21.01
CA ILE A 114 -16.51 5.20 21.16
C ILE A 114 -16.19 4.93 22.63
N THR A 115 -15.51 3.83 22.87
CA THR A 115 -14.92 3.51 24.18
C THR A 115 -13.40 3.45 24.03
N ARG A 116 -12.71 4.36 24.71
CA ARG A 116 -11.25 4.36 24.88
C ARG A 116 -10.90 3.36 25.97
N LYS A 117 -10.14 2.32 25.60
CA LYS A 117 -9.70 1.28 26.54
C LYS A 117 -8.66 1.87 27.50
N ALA A 118 -8.62 1.37 28.74
CA ALA A 118 -7.66 1.82 29.73
C ALA A 118 -6.26 1.29 29.39
N ARG A 119 -5.31 2.19 29.10
CA ARG A 119 -3.89 1.83 28.88
C ARG A 119 -3.17 1.48 30.18
N TYR A 120 -3.69 1.96 31.31
CA TYR A 120 -3.07 1.97 32.63
C TYR A 120 -1.73 2.73 32.68
N VAL A 121 -1.43 3.49 31.64
CA VAL A 121 -0.28 4.37 31.52
C VAL A 121 -0.79 5.63 30.83
N ASP A 122 -0.59 6.77 31.49
CA ASP A 122 -0.90 8.08 30.93
C ASP A 122 0.11 8.42 29.84
N ALA A 123 -0.39 8.58 28.61
CA ALA A 123 0.45 8.84 27.44
C ALA A 123 1.09 10.23 27.46
N GLU A 124 0.51 11.21 28.16
CA GLU A 124 1.07 12.57 28.24
C GLU A 124 2.21 12.65 29.27
N LEU A 125 2.16 11.83 30.32
CA LEU A 125 3.19 11.76 31.36
C LEU A 125 4.30 10.75 31.05
N CYS A 126 4.06 9.79 30.14
CA CYS A 126 5.02 8.74 29.82
C CYS A 126 6.19 9.30 29.01
N THR A 127 7.42 9.02 29.46
CA THR A 127 8.65 9.43 28.75
C THR A 127 9.22 8.35 27.85
N GLY A 128 8.59 7.16 27.78
CA GLY A 128 9.10 6.05 26.97
C GLY A 128 10.43 5.42 27.44
N CYS A 129 10.90 5.73 28.67
CA CYS A 129 12.23 5.31 29.16
C CYS A 129 12.46 3.79 29.29
N GLY A 130 11.41 3.01 29.55
CA GLY A 130 11.48 1.54 29.62
C GLY A 130 11.85 0.94 30.98
N ASP A 131 12.11 1.73 32.01
CA ASP A 131 12.45 1.25 33.36
C ASP A 131 11.39 0.29 33.93
N CYS A 132 10.11 0.58 33.65
CA CYS A 132 8.99 -0.24 34.08
C CYS A 132 8.97 -1.64 33.46
N VAL A 133 9.53 -1.82 32.25
CA VAL A 133 9.64 -3.12 31.58
C VAL A 133 10.71 -3.97 32.26
N ALA A 134 11.83 -3.37 32.63
CA ALA A 134 12.97 -4.07 33.23
C ALA A 134 12.61 -4.75 34.57
N VAL A 135 11.68 -4.16 35.33
CA VAL A 135 11.24 -4.68 36.64
C VAL A 135 10.04 -5.63 36.56
N CYS A 136 9.41 -5.79 35.39
CA CYS A 136 8.20 -6.60 35.27
C CYS A 136 8.53 -8.10 35.29
N PRO A 137 7.98 -8.89 36.25
CA PRO A 137 8.32 -10.30 36.39
C PRO A 137 7.60 -11.23 35.38
N VAL A 138 6.61 -10.71 34.65
CA VAL A 138 5.75 -11.49 33.76
C VAL A 138 6.38 -11.64 32.38
N GLU A 139 6.28 -12.81 31.76
CA GLU A 139 6.61 -13.05 30.35
C GLU A 139 5.41 -13.66 29.63
N VAL A 140 5.05 -13.06 28.50
CA VAL A 140 3.97 -13.51 27.62
C VAL A 140 4.43 -13.48 26.17
N PRO A 141 3.86 -14.31 25.28
CA PRO A 141 4.12 -14.20 23.85
C PRO A 141 3.76 -12.81 23.31
N ARG A 142 4.60 -12.25 22.43
CA ARG A 142 4.34 -10.98 21.76
C ARG A 142 3.40 -11.19 20.57
N GLU A 143 2.36 -10.36 20.47
CA GLU A 143 1.33 -10.39 19.42
C GLU A 143 1.96 -10.26 18.04
N LEU A 144 2.81 -9.24 17.85
CA LEU A 144 3.56 -9.01 16.63
C LEU A 144 4.89 -9.79 16.57
N GLY A 145 5.11 -10.72 17.50
CA GLY A 145 6.33 -11.54 17.56
C GLY A 145 6.24 -12.82 16.72
N GLY A 146 5.10 -13.08 16.06
CA GLY A 146 4.88 -14.33 15.35
C GLY A 146 4.98 -15.56 16.27
N GLY A 147 4.76 -15.40 17.58
CA GLY A 147 4.96 -16.46 18.57
C GLY A 147 6.41 -16.89 18.80
N LEU A 148 7.40 -16.18 18.24
CA LEU A 148 8.84 -16.44 18.45
C LEU A 148 9.47 -15.50 19.48
N GLU A 149 8.77 -14.42 19.82
CA GLU A 149 9.23 -13.39 20.75
C GLU A 149 8.30 -13.34 21.96
N THR A 150 8.87 -13.01 23.12
CA THR A 150 8.10 -12.71 24.33
C THR A 150 8.17 -11.22 24.64
N ARG A 151 7.21 -10.76 25.45
CA ARG A 151 7.14 -9.42 26.02
C ARG A 151 6.77 -9.49 27.50
N ARG A 152 6.92 -8.38 28.20
CA ARG A 152 6.43 -8.20 29.57
C ARG A 152 4.95 -7.80 29.59
N ALA A 153 4.31 -7.83 30.76
CA ALA A 153 2.92 -7.38 30.91
C ALA A 153 2.76 -5.87 30.68
N ILE A 154 3.72 -5.06 31.16
CA ILE A 154 3.88 -3.67 30.71
C ILE A 154 4.83 -3.64 29.50
N TYR A 155 4.37 -3.11 28.37
CA TYR A 155 5.10 -3.22 27.12
C TYR A 155 4.81 -2.05 26.18
N ARG A 156 5.65 -1.93 25.14
CA ARG A 156 5.36 -1.14 23.95
C ARG A 156 5.00 -2.11 22.81
N PRO A 157 3.97 -1.83 21.99
CA PRO A 157 3.53 -2.75 20.93
C PRO A 157 4.66 -3.16 19.98
N TYR A 158 5.45 -2.19 19.52
CA TYR A 158 6.67 -2.36 18.73
C TYR A 158 7.57 -1.12 18.93
N PRO A 159 8.89 -1.17 18.62
CA PRO A 159 9.82 -0.11 19.01
C PRO A 159 9.46 1.30 18.52
N GLN A 160 8.93 1.43 17.31
CA GLN A 160 8.52 2.71 16.70
C GLN A 160 7.01 2.99 16.84
N ALA A 161 6.36 2.47 17.89
CA ALA A 161 4.92 2.62 18.07
C ALA A 161 4.50 4.07 18.33
N PHE A 162 3.44 4.49 17.62
CA PHE A 162 2.76 5.77 17.81
C PHE A 162 1.34 5.55 18.32
N PRO A 163 0.93 6.20 19.43
CA PRO A 163 1.70 7.12 20.25
C PRO A 163 2.88 6.45 20.97
N ASP A 164 3.93 7.23 21.23
CA ASP A 164 5.13 6.77 21.95
C ASP A 164 4.83 6.61 23.45
N THR A 165 4.15 5.51 23.80
CA THR A 165 3.81 5.21 25.19
C THR A 165 3.80 3.70 25.46
N TYR A 166 3.97 3.35 26.73
CA TYR A 166 3.71 2.01 27.24
C TYR A 166 2.22 1.77 27.48
N LEU A 167 1.84 0.51 27.61
CA LEU A 167 0.55 0.08 28.15
C LEU A 167 0.70 -1.20 28.97
N ILE A 168 -0.31 -1.51 29.79
CA ILE A 168 -0.35 -2.73 30.59
C ILE A 168 -1.42 -3.68 30.06
N ASP A 169 -1.00 -4.90 29.75
CA ASP A 169 -1.88 -6.04 29.55
C ASP A 169 -2.43 -6.51 30.90
N ARG A 170 -3.70 -6.18 31.15
CA ARG A 170 -4.35 -6.50 32.43
C ARG A 170 -4.64 -7.99 32.59
N GLU A 171 -4.77 -8.75 31.50
CA GLU A 171 -5.06 -10.18 31.56
C GLU A 171 -3.89 -10.95 32.19
N HIS A 172 -2.65 -10.48 31.97
CA HIS A 172 -1.44 -11.12 32.46
C HIS A 172 -0.73 -10.36 33.59
N CYS A 173 -1.18 -9.15 33.93
CA CYS A 173 -0.59 -8.36 35.02
C CYS A 173 -0.84 -9.03 36.38
N THR A 174 0.20 -9.14 37.21
CA THR A 174 0.11 -9.69 38.57
C THR A 174 -0.15 -8.64 39.66
N GLU A 175 -0.28 -7.36 39.28
CA GLU A 175 -0.49 -6.24 40.21
C GLU A 175 0.60 -6.11 41.29
N CYS A 176 1.85 -6.47 40.99
CA CYS A 176 2.96 -6.41 41.95
C CYS A 176 3.41 -4.98 42.34
N MET A 177 2.90 -3.95 41.65
CA MET A 177 3.19 -2.52 41.85
C MET A 177 4.63 -2.05 41.55
N GLU A 178 5.53 -2.91 41.09
CA GLU A 178 6.93 -2.52 40.82
C GLU A 178 7.06 -1.48 39.70
N CYS A 179 6.28 -1.63 38.63
CA CYS A 179 6.24 -0.65 37.53
C CYS A 179 5.76 0.74 37.98
N VAL A 180 4.86 0.80 38.97
CA VAL A 180 4.37 2.06 39.55
C VAL A 180 5.45 2.72 40.39
N ARG A 181 6.19 1.95 41.20
CA ARG A 181 7.23 2.45 42.11
C ARG A 181 8.44 3.02 41.37
N ILE A 182 8.85 2.41 40.27
CA ILE A 182 10.04 2.82 39.52
C ILE A 182 9.77 3.98 38.56
N CYS A 183 8.50 4.23 38.19
CA CYS A 183 8.15 5.22 37.17
C CYS A 183 8.47 6.66 37.66
N PRO A 184 9.43 7.37 37.04
CA PRO A 184 9.89 8.68 37.54
C PRO A 184 8.83 9.77 37.39
N THR A 185 7.95 9.66 36.39
CA THR A 185 6.88 10.63 36.11
C THR A 185 5.52 10.24 36.67
N GLN A 186 5.45 9.11 37.39
CA GLN A 186 4.19 8.56 37.93
C GLN A 186 3.11 8.35 36.86
N ALA A 187 3.50 8.07 35.62
CA ALA A 187 2.58 7.86 34.50
C ALA A 187 1.76 6.55 34.61
N VAL A 188 2.17 5.58 35.43
CA VAL A 188 1.50 4.29 35.57
C VAL A 188 0.34 4.38 36.56
N ASP A 189 -0.90 4.23 36.08
CA ASP A 189 -2.12 4.21 36.88
C ASP A 189 -2.92 2.92 36.65
N LEU A 190 -2.83 1.98 37.60
CA LEU A 190 -3.55 0.71 37.54
C LEU A 190 -5.07 0.84 37.79
N ASN A 191 -5.54 1.99 38.25
CA ASN A 191 -6.96 2.27 38.50
C ASN A 191 -7.64 3.01 37.33
N MET A 192 -6.90 3.29 36.26
CA MET A 192 -7.40 3.92 35.05
C MET A 192 -8.62 3.14 34.53
N LYS A 193 -9.72 3.85 34.29
CA LYS A 193 -10.98 3.27 33.77
C LYS A 193 -11.13 3.56 32.28
N PRO A 194 -11.78 2.67 31.51
CA PRO A 194 -12.20 2.98 30.16
C PRO A 194 -13.07 4.25 30.13
N GLN A 195 -12.91 5.06 29.10
CA GLN A 195 -13.63 6.31 28.92
C GLN A 195 -14.55 6.20 27.71
N ARG A 196 -15.79 6.68 27.86
CA ARG A 196 -16.78 6.70 26.79
C ARG A 196 -16.89 8.12 26.24
N ASP A 197 -16.70 8.27 24.95
CA ASP A 197 -16.72 9.55 24.24
C ASP A 197 -17.65 9.48 23.01
N HIS A 198 -17.95 10.65 22.45
CA HIS A 198 -18.70 10.79 21.20
C HIS A 198 -17.88 11.59 20.19
N LEU A 199 -17.82 11.11 18.95
CA LEU A 199 -17.23 11.82 17.81
C LEU A 199 -18.34 12.19 16.83
N GLU A 200 -18.46 13.48 16.52
CA GLU A 200 -19.37 14.00 15.49
C GLU A 200 -18.61 14.08 14.16
N VAL A 201 -19.06 13.37 13.13
CA VAL A 201 -18.36 13.26 11.84
C VAL A 201 -19.31 13.34 10.65
N GLY A 202 -18.80 13.79 9.50
CA GLY A 202 -19.57 13.86 8.26
C GLY A 202 -19.48 12.58 7.43
N ALA A 203 -18.30 11.96 7.41
CA ALA A 203 -18.04 10.73 6.67
C ALA A 203 -17.17 9.76 7.48
N ILE A 204 -17.32 8.46 7.19
CA ILE A 204 -16.55 7.37 7.81
C ILE A 204 -15.83 6.59 6.70
N ILE A 205 -14.55 6.29 6.87
CA ILE A 205 -13.77 5.45 5.96
C ILE A 205 -13.29 4.22 6.74
N LEU A 206 -13.62 3.03 6.25
CA LEU A 206 -13.28 1.76 6.88
C LEU A 206 -12.04 1.14 6.21
N THR A 207 -10.97 0.99 6.99
CA THR A 207 -9.66 0.46 6.59
C THR A 207 -9.15 -0.59 7.59
N LEU A 208 -10.05 -1.49 8.02
CA LEU A 208 -9.85 -2.44 9.11
C LEU A 208 -8.73 -3.48 8.89
N GLY A 209 -8.20 -3.58 7.67
CA GLY A 209 -7.18 -4.57 7.33
C GLY A 209 -7.74 -5.98 7.14
N ALA A 210 -6.95 -6.99 7.51
CA ALA A 210 -7.29 -8.40 7.38
C ALA A 210 -6.57 -9.22 8.45
N SER A 211 -7.12 -10.39 8.77
CA SER A 211 -6.53 -11.34 9.73
C SER A 211 -5.85 -12.51 9.02
N ALA A 212 -4.74 -12.99 9.54
CA ALA A 212 -4.10 -14.21 9.03
C ALA A 212 -4.96 -15.45 9.34
N PHE A 213 -4.97 -16.42 8.43
CA PHE A 213 -5.66 -17.69 8.64
C PHE A 213 -5.00 -18.52 9.75
N ASP A 214 -5.81 -19.11 10.61
CA ASP A 214 -5.34 -20.04 11.63
C ASP A 214 -5.03 -21.41 11.03
N ALA A 215 -3.75 -21.66 10.78
CA ALA A 215 -3.26 -22.90 10.20
C ALA A 215 -3.54 -24.16 11.04
N ARG A 216 -3.96 -24.04 12.32
CA ARG A 216 -4.37 -25.20 13.15
C ARG A 216 -5.59 -25.91 12.58
N GLN A 217 -6.41 -25.21 11.81
CA GLN A 217 -7.56 -25.79 11.11
C GLN A 217 -7.15 -26.75 9.98
N LYS A 218 -5.90 -26.69 9.51
CA LYS A 218 -5.31 -27.60 8.52
C LYS A 218 -4.39 -28.61 9.20
N GLY A 219 -5.00 -29.50 9.97
CA GLY A 219 -4.30 -30.48 10.81
C GLY A 219 -3.35 -31.41 10.05
N GLU A 220 -3.58 -31.63 8.74
CA GLU A 220 -2.72 -32.42 7.86
C GLU A 220 -1.32 -31.82 7.66
N TYR A 221 -1.14 -30.52 7.95
CA TYR A 221 0.14 -29.83 7.88
C TYR A 221 0.88 -29.77 9.22
N GLY A 222 0.24 -30.18 10.32
CA GLY A 222 0.91 -30.35 11.61
C GLY A 222 1.31 -29.06 12.33
N PHE A 223 0.74 -27.91 11.95
CA PHE A 223 0.97 -26.63 12.63
C PHE A 223 0.49 -26.69 14.09
N GLY A 224 1.28 -26.13 15.02
CA GLY A 224 1.02 -26.22 16.47
C GLY A 224 1.36 -27.58 17.11
N ARG A 225 1.66 -28.60 16.29
CA ARG A 225 2.11 -29.93 16.77
C ARG A 225 3.59 -30.17 16.51
N TYR A 226 4.10 -29.72 15.36
CA TYR A 226 5.49 -29.90 14.95
C TYR A 226 6.23 -28.57 15.07
N GLU A 227 7.30 -28.53 15.87
CA GLU A 227 8.10 -27.31 16.14
C GLU A 227 8.64 -26.67 14.85
N ASN A 228 9.00 -27.47 13.84
CA ASN A 228 9.58 -27.00 12.59
C ASN A 228 8.54 -26.66 11.50
N VAL A 229 7.25 -26.58 11.85
CA VAL A 229 6.19 -26.08 10.96
C VAL A 229 5.81 -24.68 11.42
N LEU A 230 6.11 -23.68 10.58
CA LEU A 230 5.87 -22.28 10.85
C LEU A 230 4.79 -21.72 9.91
N THR A 231 4.07 -20.68 10.33
CA THR A 231 3.32 -19.86 9.36
C THR A 231 4.24 -18.83 8.70
N SER A 232 3.83 -18.31 7.55
CA SER A 232 4.53 -17.23 6.87
C SER A 232 4.69 -15.97 7.72
N ILE A 233 3.82 -15.73 8.72
CA ILE A 233 3.97 -14.60 9.66
C ILE A 233 5.11 -14.86 10.66
N GLN A 234 5.22 -16.08 11.19
CA GLN A 234 6.33 -16.43 12.07
C GLN A 234 7.65 -16.43 11.31
N PHE A 235 7.63 -16.90 10.07
CA PHE A 235 8.81 -16.87 9.21
C PHE A 235 9.20 -15.45 8.80
N GLU A 236 8.23 -14.55 8.54
CA GLU A 236 8.48 -13.12 8.34
C GLU A 236 9.20 -12.52 9.55
N ARG A 237 8.70 -12.81 10.77
CA ARG A 237 9.33 -12.36 12.00
C ARG A 237 10.73 -12.93 12.19
N MET A 238 10.95 -14.22 11.92
CA MET A 238 12.27 -14.84 11.93
C MET A 238 13.24 -14.14 10.98
N LEU A 239 12.77 -13.76 9.79
CA LEU A 239 13.55 -13.03 8.79
C LEU A 239 13.66 -11.52 9.06
N SER A 240 13.19 -11.00 10.19
CA SER A 240 13.43 -9.59 10.53
C SER A 240 14.84 -9.41 11.10
N LEU A 241 15.52 -8.32 10.77
CA LEU A 241 16.81 -7.97 11.39
C LEU A 241 16.68 -7.65 12.90
N THR A 242 15.46 -7.32 13.33
CA THR A 242 15.14 -7.09 14.75
C THR A 242 14.70 -8.36 15.49
N SER A 243 14.74 -9.53 14.83
CA SER A 243 14.33 -10.80 15.43
C SER A 243 15.44 -11.39 16.31
N PRO A 244 15.12 -12.33 17.22
CA PRO A 244 16.14 -13.04 17.99
C PRO A 244 17.15 -13.82 17.14
N SER A 245 16.83 -14.12 15.88
CA SER A 245 17.72 -14.82 14.95
C SER A 245 18.51 -13.88 14.02
N ASP A 246 18.45 -12.56 14.24
CA ASP A 246 19.14 -11.54 13.43
C ASP A 246 18.86 -11.72 11.92
N GLY A 247 17.62 -12.05 11.59
CA GLY A 247 17.16 -12.32 10.23
C GLY A 247 17.55 -13.69 9.65
N MET A 248 18.27 -14.56 10.36
CA MET A 248 18.66 -15.86 9.84
C MET A 248 17.52 -16.89 9.90
N PRO A 249 17.31 -17.70 8.84
CA PRO A 249 16.39 -18.83 8.91
C PRO A 249 16.98 -19.91 9.84
N VAL A 250 16.22 -20.30 10.86
CA VAL A 250 16.62 -21.30 11.86
C VAL A 250 15.48 -22.27 12.14
N ARG A 251 15.83 -23.51 12.49
CA ARG A 251 14.87 -24.51 12.94
C ARG A 251 14.49 -24.23 14.40
N PRO A 252 13.20 -24.01 14.72
CA PRO A 252 12.79 -23.79 16.11
C PRO A 252 13.17 -24.93 17.06
N SER A 253 13.27 -26.17 16.55
CA SER A 253 13.54 -27.33 17.40
C SER A 253 14.96 -27.43 17.95
N ASP A 254 15.95 -26.90 17.24
CA ASP A 254 17.37 -27.09 17.57
C ASP A 254 18.29 -25.89 17.23
N GLY A 255 17.73 -24.79 16.72
CA GLY A 255 18.45 -23.56 16.39
C GLY A 255 19.35 -23.64 15.16
N ARG A 256 19.39 -24.78 14.45
CA ARG A 256 20.28 -24.96 13.29
C ARG A 256 19.70 -24.31 12.04
N VAL A 257 20.58 -23.86 11.15
CA VAL A 257 20.18 -23.41 9.81
C VAL A 257 19.62 -24.61 9.03
N PRO A 258 18.38 -24.53 8.52
CA PRO A 258 17.78 -25.62 7.74
C PRO A 258 18.48 -25.74 6.38
N LYS A 259 18.87 -26.95 5.98
CA LYS A 259 19.41 -27.21 4.65
C LYS A 259 18.30 -27.28 3.60
N ARG A 260 17.08 -27.69 3.99
CA ARG A 260 15.93 -27.82 3.09
C ARG A 260 14.71 -27.16 3.69
N ILE A 261 14.16 -26.17 2.99
CA ILE A 261 12.96 -25.41 3.40
C ILE A 261 11.85 -25.64 2.37
N ALA A 262 10.66 -26.05 2.82
CA ALA A 262 9.47 -26.17 1.99
C ALA A 262 8.47 -25.06 2.30
N PHE A 263 7.97 -24.37 1.27
CA PHE A 263 6.80 -23.49 1.37
C PHE A 263 5.58 -24.20 0.81
N ILE A 264 4.46 -24.16 1.54
CA ILE A 264 3.17 -24.71 1.09
C ILE A 264 2.24 -23.52 0.82
N GLN A 265 1.85 -23.35 -0.44
CA GLN A 265 0.93 -22.28 -0.86
C GLN A 265 -0.53 -22.60 -0.59
N CYS A 266 -1.39 -21.57 -0.66
CA CYS A 266 -2.85 -21.67 -0.55
C CYS A 266 -3.36 -22.23 0.79
N VAL A 267 -2.60 -22.08 1.89
CA VAL A 267 -3.06 -22.56 3.21
C VAL A 267 -4.16 -21.63 3.73
N GLY A 268 -5.40 -22.12 3.76
CA GLY A 268 -6.57 -21.33 4.14
C GLY A 268 -7.08 -20.38 3.05
N SER A 269 -6.86 -20.72 1.78
CA SER A 269 -7.38 -20.00 0.62
C SER A 269 -7.57 -20.95 -0.55
N ARG A 270 -8.53 -20.65 -1.44
CA ARG A 270 -8.91 -21.55 -2.53
C ARG A 270 -9.30 -22.95 -2.02
N ASP A 271 -9.83 -23.00 -0.80
CA ASP A 271 -10.13 -24.23 -0.07
C ASP A 271 -11.57 -24.15 0.47
N ILE A 272 -12.45 -24.90 -0.19
CA ILE A 272 -13.88 -24.97 0.15
C ILE A 272 -14.09 -25.72 1.47
N SER A 273 -13.16 -26.60 1.88
CA SER A 273 -13.29 -27.38 3.11
C SER A 273 -13.24 -26.54 4.39
N VAL A 274 -12.74 -25.31 4.29
CA VAL A 274 -12.69 -24.31 5.38
C VAL A 274 -13.46 -23.04 5.01
N GLU A 275 -14.40 -23.15 4.06
CA GLU A 275 -15.29 -22.05 3.63
C GLU A 275 -14.53 -20.81 3.09
N ARG A 276 -13.34 -21.01 2.52
CA ARG A 276 -12.51 -19.94 1.94
C ARG A 276 -12.21 -20.22 0.48
N GLY A 277 -13.24 -20.09 -0.34
CA GLY A 277 -13.19 -20.30 -1.81
C GLY A 277 -12.34 -19.28 -2.57
N TYR A 278 -12.11 -18.10 -1.98
CA TYR A 278 -11.37 -17.00 -2.60
C TYR A 278 -9.85 -17.15 -2.55
N CYS A 279 -9.17 -16.35 -3.36
CA CYS A 279 -7.73 -16.19 -3.32
C CYS A 279 -7.32 -15.03 -2.41
N SER A 280 -6.33 -15.24 -1.54
CA SER A 280 -5.80 -14.16 -0.68
C SER A 280 -4.95 -13.11 -1.42
N SER A 281 -4.74 -13.24 -2.73
CA SER A 281 -4.02 -12.30 -3.62
C SER A 281 -2.52 -12.07 -3.34
N ILE A 282 -2.05 -12.22 -2.11
CA ILE A 282 -0.70 -11.83 -1.68
C ILE A 282 0.27 -13.00 -1.43
N CYS A 283 -0.27 -14.21 -1.19
CA CYS A 283 0.51 -15.34 -0.68
C CYS A 283 1.57 -15.88 -1.63
N CYS A 284 1.32 -15.79 -2.93
CA CYS A 284 2.36 -16.06 -3.93
C CYS A 284 3.54 -15.12 -3.76
N MET A 285 3.29 -13.82 -3.60
CA MET A 285 4.34 -12.80 -3.64
C MET A 285 5.16 -12.74 -2.36
N TYR A 286 4.53 -12.79 -1.17
CA TYR A 286 5.34 -12.83 0.04
C TYR A 286 6.13 -14.13 0.16
N ALA A 287 5.64 -15.26 -0.37
CA ALA A 287 6.39 -16.52 -0.34
C ALA A 287 7.61 -16.45 -1.28
N ILE A 288 7.46 -15.86 -2.48
CA ILE A 288 8.59 -15.58 -3.38
C ILE A 288 9.64 -14.69 -2.67
N LYS A 289 9.18 -13.65 -1.97
CA LYS A 289 10.04 -12.76 -1.17
C LYS A 289 10.77 -13.49 -0.06
N GLN A 290 10.03 -14.19 0.80
CA GLN A 290 10.59 -14.92 1.94
C GLN A 290 11.55 -16.03 1.49
N ALA A 291 11.22 -16.76 0.42
CA ALA A 291 12.10 -17.77 -0.16
C ALA A 291 13.39 -17.16 -0.74
N SER A 292 13.27 -16.04 -1.47
CA SER A 292 14.42 -15.29 -1.99
C SER A 292 15.33 -14.78 -0.87
N LEU A 293 14.74 -14.23 0.19
CA LEU A 293 15.47 -13.69 1.34
C LEU A 293 16.13 -14.81 2.16
N ALA A 294 15.48 -15.96 2.30
CA ALA A 294 16.07 -17.14 2.92
C ALA A 294 17.30 -17.62 2.12
N ARG A 295 17.23 -17.67 0.78
CA ARG A 295 18.36 -17.99 -0.09
C ARG A 295 19.48 -16.93 -0.05
N GLU A 296 19.13 -15.66 0.08
CA GLU A 296 20.09 -14.56 0.25
C GLU A 296 20.92 -14.72 1.52
N ARG A 297 20.27 -15.05 2.63
CA ARG A 297 20.91 -15.13 3.95
C ARG A 297 21.54 -16.49 4.23
N ALA A 298 20.98 -17.56 3.67
CA ALA A 298 21.50 -18.93 3.76
C ALA A 298 21.67 -19.53 2.34
N PRO A 299 22.78 -19.20 1.64
CA PRO A 299 23.02 -19.65 0.26
C PRO A 299 23.17 -21.17 0.09
N GLU A 300 23.38 -21.91 1.18
CA GLU A 300 23.48 -23.38 1.19
C GLU A 300 22.11 -24.07 1.33
N SER A 301 21.05 -23.33 1.68
CA SER A 301 19.72 -23.90 1.92
C SER A 301 18.94 -24.09 0.61
N GLU A 302 18.53 -25.29 0.28
CA GLU A 302 17.57 -25.56 -0.79
C GLU A 302 16.17 -25.10 -0.38
N VAL A 303 15.54 -24.25 -1.20
CA VAL A 303 14.18 -23.75 -0.92
C VAL A 303 13.24 -24.19 -2.04
N THR A 304 12.18 -24.91 -1.66
CA THR A 304 11.15 -25.41 -2.58
C THR A 304 9.80 -24.81 -2.24
N VAL A 305 9.11 -24.23 -3.23
CA VAL A 305 7.76 -23.68 -3.10
C VAL A 305 6.77 -24.60 -3.82
N PHE A 306 5.86 -25.22 -3.07
CA PHE A 306 4.79 -26.07 -3.59
C PHE A 306 3.54 -25.23 -3.84
N TYR A 307 3.06 -25.19 -5.09
CA TYR A 307 1.99 -24.29 -5.52
C TYR A 307 1.02 -24.94 -6.50
N THR A 308 -0.18 -24.35 -6.63
CA THR A 308 -1.13 -24.66 -7.72
C THR A 308 -0.88 -23.76 -8.92
N ASP A 309 -1.04 -22.45 -8.73
CA ASP A 309 -0.78 -21.39 -9.71
C ASP A 309 0.07 -20.28 -9.07
N ILE A 310 1.05 -19.72 -9.78
CA ILE A 310 1.76 -18.51 -9.32
C ILE A 310 1.00 -17.26 -9.79
N ARG A 311 0.48 -16.49 -8.82
CA ARG A 311 -0.32 -15.27 -9.05
C ARG A 311 0.50 -13.99 -8.90
N ALA A 312 1.47 -13.83 -9.78
CA ALA A 312 2.32 -12.64 -9.85
C ALA A 312 1.72 -11.57 -10.81
N PHE A 313 0.57 -10.98 -10.44
CA PHE A 313 -0.25 -10.16 -11.35
C PHE A 313 0.01 -8.64 -11.28
N GLY A 314 0.70 -8.15 -10.25
CA GLY A 314 1.05 -6.74 -10.09
C GLY A 314 2.17 -6.29 -11.04
N LYS A 315 2.41 -4.97 -11.10
CA LYS A 315 3.50 -4.40 -11.89
C LYS A 315 4.85 -4.96 -11.41
N ASP A 316 5.64 -5.46 -12.35
CA ASP A 316 6.94 -6.11 -12.11
C ASP A 316 6.90 -7.39 -11.25
N PHE A 317 5.72 -7.92 -10.88
CA PHE A 317 5.63 -9.12 -10.04
C PHE A 317 6.10 -10.38 -10.80
N ASP A 318 5.77 -10.49 -12.09
CA ASP A 318 6.22 -11.62 -12.92
C ASP A 318 7.75 -11.61 -13.07
N ARG A 319 8.35 -10.43 -13.29
CA ARG A 319 9.80 -10.25 -13.33
C ARG A 319 10.43 -10.63 -11.98
N TYR A 320 9.82 -10.25 -10.87
CA TYR A 320 10.28 -10.61 -9.53
C TYR A 320 10.27 -12.12 -9.30
N PHE A 321 9.22 -12.81 -9.77
CA PHE A 321 9.13 -14.26 -9.74
C PHE A 321 10.24 -14.93 -10.57
N GLU A 322 10.43 -14.51 -11.82
CA GLU A 322 11.49 -15.07 -12.68
C GLU A 322 12.89 -14.79 -12.11
N ARG A 323 13.11 -13.61 -11.50
CA ARG A 323 14.35 -13.28 -10.78
C ARG A 323 14.62 -14.23 -9.62
N SER A 324 13.61 -14.52 -8.79
CA SER A 324 13.73 -15.49 -7.69
C SER A 324 14.14 -16.88 -8.19
N ARG A 325 13.55 -17.33 -9.30
CA ARG A 325 13.87 -18.62 -9.92
C ARG A 325 15.30 -18.64 -10.49
N ALA A 326 15.65 -17.66 -11.31
CA ALA A 326 16.91 -17.64 -12.06
C ALA A 326 18.12 -17.24 -11.22
N GLU A 327 18.00 -16.20 -10.39
CA GLU A 327 19.14 -15.63 -9.65
C GLU A 327 19.28 -16.19 -8.23
N ARG A 328 18.15 -16.53 -7.56
CA ARG A 328 18.18 -17.05 -6.18
C ARG A 328 18.12 -18.58 -6.12
N GLY A 329 17.81 -19.25 -7.22
CA GLY A 329 17.76 -20.71 -7.30
C GLY A 329 16.61 -21.33 -6.50
N VAL A 330 15.51 -20.60 -6.29
CA VAL A 330 14.31 -21.14 -5.63
C VAL A 330 13.61 -22.11 -6.58
N VAL A 331 13.28 -23.30 -6.08
CA VAL A 331 12.59 -24.35 -6.86
C VAL A 331 11.09 -24.18 -6.70
N TYR A 332 10.36 -24.02 -7.81
CA TYR A 332 8.90 -23.92 -7.81
C TYR A 332 8.28 -25.20 -8.35
N ARG A 333 7.50 -25.91 -7.52
CA ARG A 333 6.89 -27.19 -7.89
C ARG A 333 5.36 -27.09 -7.99
N PRO A 334 4.77 -27.33 -9.17
CA PRO A 334 3.32 -27.26 -9.37
C PRO A 334 2.63 -28.50 -8.78
N SER A 335 2.45 -28.52 -7.46
CA SER A 335 1.87 -29.64 -6.74
C SER A 335 1.24 -29.18 -5.43
N MET A 336 0.14 -29.84 -5.06
CA MET A 336 -0.46 -29.69 -3.74
C MET A 336 0.11 -30.75 -2.79
N VAL A 337 0.62 -30.30 -1.64
CA VAL A 337 1.06 -31.18 -0.57
C VAL A 337 -0.16 -31.76 0.12
N SER A 338 -0.19 -33.09 0.25
CA SER A 338 -1.31 -33.82 0.86
C SER A 338 -1.15 -33.98 2.37
N THR A 339 0.04 -34.30 2.86
CA THR A 339 0.31 -34.47 4.30
C THR A 339 1.73 -34.10 4.67
N VAL A 340 1.92 -33.62 5.89
CA VAL A 340 3.23 -33.42 6.55
C VAL A 340 3.32 -34.37 7.75
N LYS A 341 4.44 -35.09 7.89
CA LYS A 341 4.68 -36.02 9.02
C LYS A 341 6.03 -35.76 9.67
N LEU A 342 6.08 -35.78 11.00
CA LEU A 342 7.34 -35.68 11.74
C LEU A 342 8.15 -36.97 11.65
N VAL A 343 9.45 -36.85 11.35
CA VAL A 343 10.43 -37.92 11.48
C VAL A 343 11.04 -37.85 12.88
N PRO A 344 10.72 -38.79 13.81
CA PRO A 344 11.01 -38.59 15.24
C PRO A 344 12.50 -38.45 15.60
N LYS A 345 13.39 -39.11 14.86
CA LYS A 345 14.84 -39.11 15.15
C LYS A 345 15.51 -37.79 14.79
N THR A 346 15.16 -37.21 13.63
CA THR A 346 15.79 -35.99 13.08
C THR A 346 15.01 -34.73 13.42
N ARG A 347 13.74 -34.88 13.83
CA ARG A 347 12.73 -33.81 13.91
C ARG A 347 12.49 -33.11 12.57
N ASN A 348 12.79 -33.78 11.47
CA ASN A 348 12.50 -33.31 10.12
C ASN A 348 11.06 -33.64 9.73
N LEU A 349 10.63 -33.13 8.59
CA LEU A 349 9.26 -33.16 8.11
C LEU A 349 9.21 -33.87 6.76
N LEU A 350 8.52 -35.00 6.71
CA LEU A 350 8.27 -35.77 5.49
C LEU A 350 6.99 -35.26 4.83
N LEU A 351 7.13 -34.70 3.62
CA LEU A 351 6.04 -34.18 2.81
C LEU A 351 5.63 -35.22 1.77
N ALA A 352 4.32 -35.48 1.65
CA ALA A 352 3.76 -36.28 0.58
C ALA A 352 3.04 -35.40 -0.45
N TYR A 353 3.37 -35.54 -1.73
CA TYR A 353 2.79 -34.76 -2.83
C TYR A 353 2.74 -35.58 -4.12
N THR A 354 2.16 -35.01 -5.18
CA THR A 354 2.05 -35.66 -6.49
C THR A 354 2.89 -34.91 -7.52
N ASP A 355 3.75 -35.60 -8.27
CA ASP A 355 4.52 -34.99 -9.34
C ASP A 355 3.65 -34.68 -10.59
N GLU A 356 4.25 -34.05 -11.60
CA GLU A 356 3.57 -33.71 -12.85
C GLU A 356 3.09 -34.92 -13.66
N LYS A 357 3.65 -36.11 -13.38
CA LYS A 357 3.25 -37.38 -14.01
C LYS A 357 2.14 -38.09 -13.24
N GLY A 358 1.64 -37.50 -12.15
CA GLY A 358 0.63 -38.11 -11.30
C GLY A 358 1.18 -39.15 -10.32
N GLN A 359 2.51 -39.25 -10.16
CA GLN A 359 3.12 -40.19 -9.23
C GLN A 359 3.20 -39.60 -7.83
N ARG A 360 2.95 -40.43 -6.82
CA ARG A 360 3.12 -40.03 -5.42
C ARG A 360 4.60 -39.97 -5.06
N CYS A 361 5.03 -38.85 -4.53
CA CYS A 361 6.39 -38.61 -4.04
C CYS A 361 6.37 -38.33 -2.54
N GLU A 362 7.44 -38.72 -1.86
CA GLU A 362 7.70 -38.34 -0.46
C GLU A 362 9.11 -37.76 -0.36
N GLU A 363 9.24 -36.63 0.34
CA GLU A 363 10.50 -35.89 0.43
C GLU A 363 10.66 -35.26 1.82
N GLU A 364 11.86 -35.36 2.40
CA GLU A 364 12.18 -34.87 3.75
C GLU A 364 12.71 -33.44 3.71
N PHE A 365 12.19 -32.58 4.59
CA PHE A 365 12.57 -31.18 4.75
C PHE A 365 12.91 -30.87 6.21
N ASP A 366 13.80 -29.92 6.43
CA ASP A 366 14.23 -29.52 7.77
C ASP A 366 13.27 -28.50 8.41
N LEU A 367 12.62 -27.67 7.57
CA LEU A 367 11.68 -26.63 7.95
C LEU A 367 10.53 -26.53 6.92
N VAL A 368 9.30 -26.35 7.39
CA VAL A 368 8.12 -26.10 6.55
C VAL A 368 7.50 -24.76 6.91
N VAL A 369 7.22 -23.94 5.90
CA VAL A 369 6.54 -22.66 6.03
C VAL A 369 5.18 -22.76 5.34
N LEU A 370 4.12 -22.53 6.10
CA LEU A 370 2.75 -22.49 5.63
C LEU A 370 2.41 -21.07 5.21
N SER A 371 2.20 -20.86 3.92
CA SER A 371 1.78 -19.56 3.39
C SER A 371 0.29 -19.37 3.66
N VAL A 372 0.00 -18.83 4.85
CA VAL A 372 -1.36 -18.61 5.33
C VAL A 372 -2.06 -17.45 4.63
N GLY A 373 -3.29 -17.70 4.20
CA GLY A 373 -4.15 -16.68 3.59
C GLY A 373 -4.60 -15.58 4.56
N PHE A 374 -5.24 -14.56 4.01
CA PHE A 374 -5.95 -13.51 4.74
C PHE A 374 -7.44 -13.82 4.79
N GLY A 375 -8.07 -13.48 5.90
CA GLY A 375 -9.51 -13.47 6.10
C GLY A 375 -10.01 -12.11 6.57
N PRO A 376 -11.32 -11.97 6.79
CA PRO A 376 -11.87 -10.74 7.36
C PRO A 376 -11.22 -10.46 8.73
N PRO A 377 -11.08 -9.18 9.11
CA PRO A 377 -10.49 -8.82 10.39
C PRO A 377 -11.34 -9.33 11.56
N GLU A 378 -10.71 -9.60 12.69
CA GLU A 378 -11.41 -10.01 13.91
C GLU A 378 -12.38 -8.90 14.36
N GLY A 379 -13.61 -9.29 14.75
CA GLY A 379 -14.66 -8.34 15.16
C GLY A 379 -15.34 -7.60 14.00
N ALA A 380 -15.02 -7.90 12.74
CA ALA A 380 -15.63 -7.25 11.57
C ALA A 380 -17.16 -7.36 11.53
N GLU A 381 -17.71 -8.53 11.85
CA GLU A 381 -19.17 -8.76 11.86
C GLU A 381 -19.88 -7.91 12.90
N GLU A 382 -19.32 -7.84 14.12
CA GLU A 382 -19.88 -7.03 15.19
C GLU A 382 -19.81 -5.55 14.85
N LEU A 383 -18.68 -5.07 14.32
CA LEU A 383 -18.54 -3.70 13.88
C LEU A 383 -19.49 -3.37 12.72
N ALA A 384 -19.64 -4.28 11.76
CA ALA A 384 -20.56 -4.12 10.64
C ALA A 384 -22.02 -3.99 11.13
N SER A 385 -22.42 -4.79 12.11
CA SER A 385 -23.72 -4.69 12.78
C SER A 385 -23.90 -3.34 13.48
N ARG A 386 -22.91 -2.88 14.26
CA ARG A 386 -22.93 -1.58 14.95
C ARG A 386 -22.99 -0.39 13.97
N LEU A 387 -22.38 -0.51 12.80
CA LEU A 387 -22.38 0.52 11.75
C LEU A 387 -23.57 0.39 10.78
N GLY A 388 -24.30 -0.72 10.79
CA GLY A 388 -25.40 -0.99 9.85
C GLY A 388 -24.93 -1.15 8.40
N ILE A 389 -23.82 -1.86 8.16
CA ILE A 389 -23.31 -2.17 6.82
C ILE A 389 -23.39 -3.67 6.52
N ALA A 390 -23.60 -4.01 5.26
CA ALA A 390 -23.62 -5.38 4.77
C ALA A 390 -22.21 -5.94 4.55
N LEU A 391 -22.06 -7.24 4.83
CA LEU A 391 -20.88 -8.04 4.51
C LEU A 391 -21.22 -9.03 3.39
N ASN A 392 -20.21 -9.45 2.63
CA ASN A 392 -20.35 -10.52 1.65
C ASN A 392 -20.35 -11.90 2.33
N GLU A 393 -20.51 -12.96 1.52
CA GLU A 393 -20.55 -14.35 2.01
C GLU A 393 -19.30 -14.82 2.78
N TYR A 394 -18.18 -14.10 2.65
CA TYR A 394 -16.91 -14.40 3.33
C TYR A 394 -16.64 -13.49 4.54
N GLY A 395 -17.57 -12.61 4.90
CA GLY A 395 -17.41 -11.67 6.02
C GLY A 395 -16.60 -10.41 5.72
N PHE A 396 -16.25 -10.15 4.45
CA PHE A 396 -15.64 -8.87 4.03
C PHE A 396 -16.72 -7.83 3.75
N CYS A 397 -16.36 -6.54 3.73
CA CYS A 397 -17.31 -5.47 3.40
C CYS A 397 -17.95 -5.69 2.02
N GLN A 398 -19.28 -5.70 1.96
CA GLN A 398 -19.97 -5.73 0.67
C GLN A 398 -19.84 -4.36 -0.02
N ARG A 399 -19.48 -4.37 -1.30
CA ARG A 399 -19.21 -3.19 -2.12
C ARG A 399 -19.81 -3.34 -3.52
N GLY A 400 -20.01 -2.22 -4.21
CA GLY A 400 -20.42 -2.23 -5.62
C GLY A 400 -19.29 -2.68 -6.54
N GLU A 401 -19.61 -3.41 -7.60
CA GLU A 401 -18.62 -3.87 -8.60
C GLU A 401 -17.99 -2.71 -9.37
N LEU A 402 -18.77 -1.65 -9.63
CA LEU A 402 -18.33 -0.43 -10.32
C LEU A 402 -18.14 0.78 -9.37
N THR A 403 -18.48 0.61 -8.08
CA THR A 403 -18.27 1.59 -7.00
C THR A 403 -17.51 0.93 -5.83
N PRO A 404 -16.24 0.54 -6.03
CA PRO A 404 -15.52 -0.33 -5.10
C PRO A 404 -15.19 0.30 -3.74
N THR A 405 -15.38 1.60 -3.59
CA THR A 405 -15.14 2.38 -2.36
C THR A 405 -16.41 2.63 -1.55
N GLU A 406 -17.59 2.32 -2.08
CA GLU A 406 -18.87 2.58 -1.44
C GLU A 406 -19.35 1.34 -0.66
N THR A 407 -19.86 1.56 0.54
CA THR A 407 -20.56 0.52 1.31
C THR A 407 -22.06 0.56 1.03
N SER A 408 -22.83 -0.31 1.67
CA SER A 408 -24.29 -0.31 1.62
C SER A 408 -24.94 0.88 2.37
N ARG A 409 -24.18 1.68 3.12
CA ARG A 409 -24.66 2.84 3.86
C ARG A 409 -23.99 4.12 3.36
N ALA A 410 -24.79 5.10 2.93
CA ALA A 410 -24.28 6.36 2.39
C ALA A 410 -23.44 7.14 3.42
N GLY A 411 -22.39 7.83 2.96
CA GLY A 411 -21.43 8.52 3.84
C GLY A 411 -20.46 7.59 4.59
N ILE A 412 -20.57 6.27 4.41
CA ILE A 412 -19.58 5.27 4.87
C ILE A 412 -18.90 4.64 3.66
N PHE A 413 -17.59 4.78 3.61
CA PHE A 413 -16.71 4.30 2.55
C PHE A 413 -15.81 3.18 3.06
N VAL A 414 -15.26 2.38 2.15
CA VAL A 414 -14.34 1.28 2.46
C VAL A 414 -13.12 1.33 1.55
N GLY A 415 -11.97 0.90 2.08
CA GLY A 415 -10.78 0.66 1.29
C GLY A 415 -9.80 -0.31 1.97
N GLY A 416 -8.87 -0.85 1.18
CA GLY A 416 -7.87 -1.77 1.68
C GLY A 416 -8.41 -3.19 1.87
N ALA A 417 -7.70 -4.00 2.66
CA ALA A 417 -7.93 -5.44 2.74
C ALA A 417 -9.31 -5.85 3.31
N PHE A 418 -10.05 -4.93 3.95
CA PHE A 418 -11.40 -5.19 4.46
C PHE A 418 -12.44 -5.34 3.34
N GLY A 419 -12.22 -4.73 2.18
CA GLY A 419 -13.08 -4.91 1.01
C GLY A 419 -12.78 -6.21 0.24
N GLU A 420 -11.53 -6.64 0.23
CA GLU A 420 -11.03 -7.86 -0.45
C GLU A 420 -9.53 -8.04 -0.14
N PRO A 421 -8.99 -9.27 -0.04
CA PRO A 421 -7.55 -9.50 0.11
C PRO A 421 -6.72 -8.87 -1.01
N LYS A 422 -5.75 -8.03 -0.65
CA LYS A 422 -4.90 -7.29 -1.60
C LYS A 422 -3.56 -6.88 -0.99
N ASP A 423 -2.62 -6.48 -1.85
CA ASP A 423 -1.29 -6.02 -1.45
C ASP A 423 -1.25 -4.54 -1.02
N ILE A 424 -0.05 -4.05 -0.66
CA ILE A 424 0.16 -2.67 -0.21
C ILE A 424 -0.15 -1.66 -1.33
N PRO A 425 0.41 -1.76 -2.55
CA PRO A 425 0.07 -0.83 -3.64
C PRO A 425 -1.43 -0.75 -3.95
N GLU A 426 -2.14 -1.88 -4.03
CA GLU A 426 -3.58 -1.90 -4.26
C GLU A 426 -4.35 -1.29 -3.08
N THR A 427 -3.93 -1.58 -1.84
CA THR A 427 -4.49 -0.97 -0.63
C THR A 427 -4.36 0.55 -0.67
N MET A 428 -3.18 1.07 -1.04
CA MET A 428 -2.94 2.51 -1.11
C MET A 428 -3.79 3.18 -2.19
N ALA A 429 -3.88 2.58 -3.38
CA ALA A 429 -4.69 3.13 -4.47
C ALA A 429 -6.18 3.17 -4.12
N GLU A 430 -6.70 2.09 -3.52
CA GLU A 430 -8.11 1.99 -3.14
C GLU A 430 -8.47 2.93 -1.98
N THR A 431 -7.60 3.06 -0.98
CA THR A 431 -7.82 4.00 0.14
C THR A 431 -7.68 5.46 -0.26
N ALA A 432 -6.81 5.78 -1.23
CA ALA A 432 -6.79 7.10 -1.86
C ALA A 432 -8.10 7.41 -2.60
N SER A 433 -8.67 6.42 -3.29
CA SER A 433 -9.98 6.54 -3.93
C SER A 433 -11.11 6.72 -2.90
N ALA A 434 -11.05 6.01 -1.76
CA ALA A 434 -12.02 6.18 -0.67
C ALA A 434 -11.91 7.57 -0.03
N ALA A 435 -10.70 8.09 0.18
CA ALA A 435 -10.46 9.45 0.64
C ALA A 435 -11.02 10.49 -0.34
N ALA A 436 -10.79 10.32 -1.65
CA ALA A 436 -11.38 11.19 -2.67
C ALA A 436 -12.91 11.11 -2.70
N SER A 437 -13.49 9.92 -2.48
CA SER A 437 -14.95 9.72 -2.39
C SER A 437 -15.55 10.45 -1.19
N ALA A 438 -14.89 10.38 -0.02
CA ALA A 438 -15.28 11.13 1.17
C ALA A 438 -15.12 12.65 0.97
N ALA A 439 -14.01 13.09 0.37
CA ALA A 439 -13.76 14.50 0.07
C ALA A 439 -14.81 15.08 -0.89
N ARG A 440 -15.21 14.32 -1.92
CA ARG A 440 -16.31 14.65 -2.84
C ARG A 440 -17.65 14.75 -2.11
N PHE A 441 -17.93 13.81 -1.21
CA PHE A 441 -19.15 13.82 -0.39
C PHE A 441 -19.22 15.01 0.58
N LEU A 442 -18.07 15.48 1.09
CA LEU A 442 -17.98 16.59 2.05
C LEU A 442 -17.58 17.93 1.41
N ALA A 443 -17.49 18.02 0.08
CA ALA A 443 -16.85 19.12 -0.63
C ALA A 443 -17.35 20.52 -0.20
N ALA A 444 -18.65 20.67 0.07
CA ALA A 444 -19.25 21.95 0.48
C ALA A 444 -18.76 22.50 1.83
N SER A 445 -18.11 21.67 2.64
CA SER A 445 -17.66 22.00 4.01
C SER A 445 -16.14 22.13 4.15
N ARG A 446 -15.38 21.92 3.07
CA ARG A 446 -13.91 21.94 3.07
C ARG A 446 -13.33 23.21 3.73
N ASP A 447 -12.20 23.07 4.42
CA ASP A 447 -11.41 24.13 5.05
C ASP A 447 -12.09 24.88 6.22
N THR A 448 -13.28 24.46 6.65
CA THR A 448 -14.02 25.17 7.71
C THR A 448 -13.56 24.87 9.14
N LEU A 449 -12.87 23.74 9.38
CA LEU A 449 -12.31 23.34 10.69
C LEU A 449 -10.80 23.06 10.65
N VAL A 450 -10.13 23.39 9.54
CA VAL A 450 -8.68 23.20 9.39
C VAL A 450 -7.96 24.17 10.32
N ARG A 451 -6.98 23.65 11.07
CA ARG A 451 -6.07 24.52 11.82
C ARG A 451 -5.10 25.17 10.81
N PRO A 452 -4.98 26.51 10.76
CA PRO A 452 -3.93 27.12 9.96
C PRO A 452 -2.58 26.59 10.44
N ALA A 453 -1.67 26.29 9.51
CA ALA A 453 -0.28 26.01 9.85
C ALA A 453 0.21 27.17 10.74
N GLY A 454 0.81 26.84 11.89
CA GLY A 454 1.22 27.85 12.87
C GLY A 454 2.00 28.98 12.21
N GLU A 455 1.71 30.23 12.57
CA GLU A 455 2.46 31.38 12.05
C GLU A 455 3.93 31.26 12.48
N PHE A 456 4.83 31.15 11.51
CA PHE A 456 6.26 31.21 11.78
C PHE A 456 6.65 32.64 12.19
N PRO A 457 7.65 32.80 13.09
CA PRO A 457 8.19 34.13 13.37
C PRO A 457 8.75 34.77 12.09
N PRO A 458 8.81 36.12 12.03
CA PRO A 458 9.39 36.82 10.89
C PRO A 458 10.84 36.38 10.67
N GLU A 459 11.21 36.23 9.40
CA GLU A 459 12.57 35.84 9.00
C GLU A 459 13.56 36.94 9.41
N ARG A 460 14.63 36.54 10.11
CA ARG A 460 15.78 37.37 10.45
C ARG A 460 16.65 37.55 9.21
N ASP A 461 16.87 38.80 8.81
CA ASP A 461 17.83 39.12 7.74
C ASP A 461 19.26 38.94 8.25
N VAL A 462 19.97 37.99 7.65
CA VAL A 462 21.37 37.65 7.95
C VAL A 462 22.30 37.91 6.76
N SER A 463 21.86 38.69 5.77
CA SER A 463 22.59 38.93 4.51
C SER A 463 23.93 39.65 4.74
N TRP A 464 24.01 40.45 5.79
CA TRP A 464 25.19 41.26 6.13
C TRP A 464 25.94 40.75 7.37
N GLU A 465 25.60 39.57 7.87
CA GLU A 465 26.28 38.95 9.01
C GLU A 465 27.42 38.06 8.53
N ASP A 466 28.54 38.05 9.27
CA ASP A 466 29.58 37.04 9.08
C ASP A 466 28.99 35.63 9.31
N PRO A 467 29.40 34.60 8.54
CA PRO A 467 28.90 33.25 8.73
C PRO A 467 29.15 32.74 10.17
N ARG A 468 28.09 32.25 10.79
CA ARG A 468 28.07 31.59 12.10
C ARG A 468 27.40 30.24 11.91
N VAL A 469 28.22 29.23 11.61
CA VAL A 469 27.77 27.89 11.24
C VAL A 469 27.59 27.04 12.49
N GLY A 470 26.42 26.42 12.63
CA GLY A 470 26.19 25.35 13.60
C GLY A 470 26.16 23.98 12.92
N VAL A 471 27.00 23.06 13.36
CA VAL A 471 27.11 21.70 12.84
C VAL A 471 26.50 20.70 13.83
N PHE A 472 25.52 19.93 13.37
CA PHE A 472 24.84 18.91 14.15
C PHE A 472 25.10 17.54 13.53
N ALA A 473 25.96 16.74 14.16
CA ALA A 473 26.33 15.41 13.70
C ALA A 473 25.38 14.37 14.31
N CYS A 474 24.48 13.83 13.50
CA CYS A 474 23.41 12.94 13.92
C CYS A 474 23.92 11.50 14.08
N GLN A 475 23.70 10.90 15.26
CA GLN A 475 24.06 9.51 15.53
C GLN A 475 23.15 8.51 14.80
N CYS A 476 21.84 8.82 14.67
CA CYS A 476 20.87 7.96 13.99
C CYS A 476 20.89 6.49 14.52
N GLY A 477 21.11 6.30 15.82
CA GLY A 477 21.31 4.98 16.42
C GLY A 477 22.52 4.25 15.82
N ALA A 478 22.41 2.92 15.67
CA ALA A 478 23.49 2.11 15.09
C ALA A 478 23.69 2.32 13.57
N GLU A 479 22.77 3.03 12.89
CA GLU A 479 22.83 3.20 11.44
C GLU A 479 23.98 4.11 10.96
N ILE A 480 24.38 5.09 11.78
CA ILE A 480 25.55 5.93 11.53
C ILE A 480 26.59 5.68 12.61
N ALA A 481 26.22 5.83 13.88
CA ALA A 481 27.17 5.69 15.00
C ALA A 481 27.74 4.26 15.15
N GLY A 482 27.15 3.24 14.52
CA GLY A 482 27.71 1.89 14.47
C GLY A 482 28.92 1.73 13.53
N VAL A 483 29.18 2.71 12.65
CA VAL A 483 30.26 2.64 11.65
C VAL A 483 31.12 3.91 11.64
N VAL A 484 30.50 5.07 11.81
CA VAL A 484 31.17 6.38 11.81
C VAL A 484 31.33 6.86 13.24
N ASP A 485 32.54 7.30 13.61
CA ASP A 485 32.76 7.99 14.88
C ASP A 485 32.19 9.41 14.79
N VAL A 486 30.96 9.57 15.25
CA VAL A 486 30.19 10.83 15.14
C VAL A 486 30.77 11.91 16.06
N ALA A 487 31.30 11.52 17.22
CA ALA A 487 31.93 12.44 18.15
C ALA A 487 33.20 13.04 17.51
N ASP A 488 33.99 12.21 16.84
CA ASP A 488 35.16 12.64 16.10
C ASP A 488 34.82 13.56 14.91
N VAL A 489 33.73 13.28 14.19
CA VAL A 489 33.22 14.16 13.12
C VAL A 489 32.78 15.52 13.66
N ALA A 490 32.09 15.55 14.80
CA ALA A 490 31.70 16.79 15.46
C ALA A 490 32.93 17.59 15.95
N ALA A 491 33.91 16.92 16.56
CA ALA A 491 35.15 17.54 17.00
C ALA A 491 35.95 18.13 15.84
N TYR A 492 36.07 17.41 14.73
CA TYR A 492 36.67 17.91 13.49
C TYR A 492 35.95 19.15 12.97
N ALA A 493 34.61 19.11 12.94
CA ALA A 493 33.81 20.23 12.45
C ALA A 493 33.98 21.51 13.29
N GLY A 494 34.12 21.38 14.61
CA GLY A 494 34.38 22.51 15.51
C GLY A 494 35.70 23.23 15.28
N GLY A 495 36.67 22.58 14.61
CA GLY A 495 37.94 23.20 14.20
C GLY A 495 37.88 23.94 12.86
N LEU A 496 36.74 23.91 12.16
CA LEU A 496 36.59 24.54 10.84
C LEU A 496 36.28 26.04 10.98
N ARG A 497 36.74 26.82 9.99
CA ARG A 497 36.51 28.26 9.93
C ARG A 497 35.01 28.58 9.94
N ASP A 498 34.64 29.59 10.72
CA ASP A 498 33.28 30.13 10.87
C ASP A 498 32.26 29.17 11.54
N VAL A 499 32.71 27.99 12.02
CA VAL A 499 31.90 27.09 12.86
C VAL A 499 31.95 27.58 14.29
N VAL A 500 30.79 28.00 14.81
CA VAL A 500 30.63 28.49 16.19
C VAL A 500 30.24 27.36 17.13
N LEU A 501 29.49 26.39 16.62
CA LEU A 501 28.99 25.25 17.36
C LEU A 501 29.16 24.00 16.52
N ALA A 502 29.74 22.95 17.10
CA ALA A 502 29.69 21.61 16.55
C ALA A 502 29.39 20.62 17.67
N ARG A 503 28.33 19.81 17.51
CA ARG A 503 27.96 18.80 18.49
C ARG A 503 27.37 17.56 17.84
N GLU A 504 27.45 16.47 18.57
CA GLU A 504 26.65 15.30 18.28
C GLU A 504 25.20 15.50 18.75
N ILE A 505 24.28 14.86 18.03
CA ILE A 505 22.87 14.82 18.39
C ILE A 505 22.36 13.38 18.22
N PRO A 506 21.61 12.81 19.17
CA PRO A 506 21.16 11.42 19.06
C PRO A 506 20.34 11.18 17.78
N MET A 507 19.32 12.00 17.56
CA MET A 507 18.50 12.00 16.35
C MET A 507 18.01 13.41 16.02
N ALA A 508 18.50 13.97 14.91
CA ALA A 508 18.11 15.32 14.49
C ALA A 508 16.64 15.46 14.02
N CYS A 509 15.94 14.34 13.78
CA CYS A 509 14.56 14.33 13.25
C CYS A 509 13.46 14.18 14.31
N THR A 510 13.82 13.91 15.57
CA THR A 510 12.88 13.78 16.68
C THR A 510 12.47 15.15 17.21
N PRO A 511 11.34 15.29 17.94
CA PRO A 511 10.95 16.57 18.55
C PRO A 511 12.07 17.18 19.41
N ASP A 512 12.71 16.37 20.25
CA ASP A 512 13.83 16.82 21.08
C ASP A 512 15.01 17.31 20.26
N GLY A 513 15.36 16.59 19.18
CA GLY A 513 16.46 16.97 18.33
C GLY A 513 16.21 18.27 17.56
N LEU A 514 14.96 18.49 17.13
CA LEU A 514 14.57 19.74 16.50
C LEU A 514 14.59 20.91 17.47
N GLU A 515 14.09 20.70 18.67
CA GLU A 515 14.08 21.71 19.72
C GLU A 515 15.51 22.08 20.11
N GLU A 516 16.42 21.11 20.17
CA GLU A 516 17.84 21.36 20.40
C GLU A 516 18.46 22.21 19.30
N ILE A 517 18.18 21.91 18.02
CA ILE A 517 18.64 22.73 16.89
C ILE A 517 18.05 24.14 16.97
N ARG A 518 16.74 24.26 17.21
CA ARG A 518 16.04 25.55 17.31
C ARG A 518 16.62 26.42 18.43
N ARG A 519 16.83 25.82 19.60
CA ARG A 519 17.42 26.48 20.76
C ARG A 519 18.86 26.92 20.46
N ALA A 520 19.65 26.07 19.82
CA ALA A 520 21.00 26.41 19.38
C ALA A 520 21.06 27.65 18.46
N ILE A 521 20.13 27.72 17.49
CA ILE A 521 20.06 28.85 16.55
C ILE A 521 19.85 30.15 17.32
N ALA A 522 18.98 30.13 18.32
CA ALA A 522 18.71 31.30 19.16
C ALA A 522 19.86 31.64 20.13
N GLU A 523 20.35 30.65 20.88
CA GLU A 523 21.35 30.85 21.95
C GLU A 523 22.73 31.24 21.40
N GLU A 524 23.18 30.58 20.33
CA GLU A 524 24.51 30.79 19.75
C GLU A 524 24.49 31.81 18.59
N GLY A 525 23.32 32.36 18.27
CA GLY A 525 23.14 33.30 17.16
C GLY A 525 23.56 32.71 15.83
N LEU A 526 23.24 31.44 15.57
CA LEU A 526 23.62 30.77 14.33
C LEU A 526 22.86 31.37 13.15
N ASN A 527 23.55 31.60 12.05
CA ASN A 527 22.93 32.07 10.80
C ASN A 527 23.13 31.10 9.63
N ARG A 528 23.83 29.98 9.84
CA ARG A 528 23.94 28.84 8.90
C ARG A 528 23.87 27.55 9.69
N VAL A 529 23.20 26.53 9.15
CA VAL A 529 23.02 25.24 9.84
C VAL A 529 23.49 24.11 8.93
N VAL A 530 24.31 23.21 9.47
CA VAL A 530 24.72 21.97 8.80
C VAL A 530 24.20 20.80 9.63
N VAL A 531 23.33 19.97 9.04
CA VAL A 531 22.88 18.72 9.67
C VAL A 531 23.51 17.54 8.95
N ALA A 532 24.42 16.87 9.62
CA ALA A 532 25.13 15.71 9.11
C ALA A 532 24.47 14.42 9.59
N GLY A 533 23.66 13.79 8.75
CA GLY A 533 22.82 12.65 9.11
C GLY A 533 22.39 11.83 7.90
N CYS A 534 21.08 11.70 7.68
CA CYS A 534 20.56 10.94 6.53
C CYS A 534 20.44 11.80 5.25
N THR A 535 20.05 11.16 4.15
CA THR A 535 19.86 11.80 2.83
C THR A 535 18.96 13.05 2.87
N HIS A 536 19.26 14.05 2.04
CA HIS A 536 18.46 15.27 1.89
C HIS A 536 17.00 14.97 1.48
N ARG A 537 16.76 13.86 0.78
CA ARG A 537 15.39 13.42 0.41
C ARG A 537 14.51 13.10 1.61
N LEU A 538 15.10 12.92 2.79
CA LEU A 538 14.37 12.63 4.01
C LEU A 538 14.55 13.79 5.00
N TYR A 539 13.44 14.15 5.62
CA TYR A 539 13.38 15.14 6.69
C TYR A 539 13.70 16.60 6.33
N GLU A 540 13.72 16.96 5.04
CA GLU A 540 14.00 18.33 4.60
C GLU A 540 12.94 19.33 5.06
N GLY A 541 11.64 19.04 4.88
CA GLY A 541 10.54 19.94 5.28
C GLY A 541 10.59 20.32 6.76
N LEU A 542 10.75 19.34 7.63
CA LEU A 542 10.86 19.46 9.09
C LEU A 542 12.08 20.26 9.56
N LEU A 543 13.24 20.10 8.91
CA LEU A 543 14.37 20.96 9.24
C LEU A 543 14.16 22.37 8.70
N HIS A 544 13.53 22.53 7.52
CA HIS A 544 13.11 23.84 7.05
C HIS A 544 12.15 24.51 8.03
N ASP A 545 11.14 23.79 8.52
CA ASP A 545 10.19 24.31 9.51
C ASP A 545 10.85 24.60 10.85
N CYS A 546 11.84 23.79 11.27
CA CYS A 546 12.67 24.09 12.45
C CYS A 546 13.43 25.42 12.27
N LEU A 547 14.08 25.63 11.12
CA LEU A 547 14.75 26.90 10.81
C LEU A 547 13.76 28.06 10.77
N ARG A 548 12.60 27.91 10.11
CA ARG A 548 11.55 28.95 10.07
C ARG A 548 11.03 29.26 11.45
N SER A 549 10.83 28.26 12.30
CA SER A 549 10.42 28.41 13.71
C SER A 549 11.48 29.11 14.56
N ALA A 550 12.74 29.07 14.14
CA ALA A 550 13.83 29.85 14.71
C ALA A 550 14.03 31.22 14.04
N GLY A 551 13.19 31.58 13.06
CA GLY A 551 13.30 32.82 12.28
C GLY A 551 14.44 32.81 11.25
N LEU A 552 14.99 31.66 10.88
CA LEU A 552 16.06 31.54 9.89
C LEU A 552 15.52 31.07 8.52
N ASN A 553 16.08 31.62 7.44
CA ASN A 553 15.71 31.22 6.09
C ASN A 553 16.07 29.74 5.83
N PRO A 554 15.13 28.90 5.34
CA PRO A 554 15.37 27.49 5.03
C PRO A 554 16.56 27.20 4.12
N CYS A 555 16.88 28.09 3.17
CA CYS A 555 17.98 27.93 2.22
C CYS A 555 19.36 28.08 2.86
N LEU A 556 19.42 28.38 4.17
CA LEU A 556 20.65 28.46 4.96
C LEU A 556 20.99 27.13 5.67
N LEU A 557 20.25 26.06 5.34
CA LEU A 557 20.52 24.69 5.76
C LEU A 557 21.35 23.95 4.71
N GLU A 558 22.43 23.30 5.13
CA GLU A 558 23.15 22.30 4.34
C GLU A 558 22.99 20.91 4.97
N ARG A 559 22.80 19.89 4.14
CA ARG A 559 22.61 18.50 4.55
C ARG A 559 23.80 17.63 4.14
N VAL A 560 24.26 16.76 5.04
CA VAL A 560 25.32 15.80 4.76
C VAL A 560 24.81 14.38 4.94
N ASN A 561 24.88 13.56 3.89
CA ASN A 561 24.41 12.18 3.93
C ASN A 561 25.49 11.24 4.48
N LEU A 562 25.64 11.23 5.81
CA LEU A 562 26.55 10.32 6.51
C LEU A 562 26.03 8.88 6.57
N ARG A 563 24.76 8.64 6.24
CA ARG A 563 24.17 7.28 6.24
C ARG A 563 24.38 6.54 4.93
N GLY A 564 23.62 6.90 3.90
CA GLY A 564 23.56 6.14 2.65
C GLY A 564 24.81 6.29 1.79
N GLU A 565 25.49 7.43 1.86
CA GLU A 565 26.71 7.70 1.09
C GLU A 565 27.99 7.43 1.91
N CYS A 566 27.88 7.04 3.18
CA CYS A 566 29.04 6.81 4.04
C CYS A 566 28.90 5.55 4.90
N ALA A 567 28.16 5.58 6.01
CA ALA A 567 28.11 4.47 6.96
C ALA A 567 27.65 3.14 6.33
N TRP A 568 26.58 3.14 5.54
CA TRP A 568 26.00 1.90 5.00
C TRP A 568 26.88 1.21 3.96
N VAL A 569 27.59 1.98 3.14
CA VAL A 569 28.44 1.45 2.06
C VAL A 569 29.84 1.09 2.54
N HIS A 570 30.22 1.54 3.75
CA HIS A 570 31.55 1.33 4.34
C HIS A 570 31.50 0.58 5.68
N ARG A 571 30.47 -0.26 5.90
CA ARG A 571 30.28 -1.04 7.15
C ARG A 571 31.51 -1.86 7.57
N HIS A 572 32.33 -2.26 6.59
CA HIS A 572 33.53 -3.07 6.81
C HIS A 572 34.81 -2.25 7.00
N ASP A 573 34.76 -0.92 6.86
CA ASP A 573 35.90 -0.02 7.07
C ASP A 573 35.49 1.26 7.84
N PRO A 574 35.26 1.15 9.16
CA PRO A 574 34.87 2.29 10.01
C PRO A 574 35.86 3.47 9.99
N MET A 575 37.15 3.19 9.84
CA MET A 575 38.19 4.22 9.80
C MET A 575 38.08 5.06 8.52
N ALA A 576 37.97 4.41 7.36
CA ALA A 576 37.74 5.12 6.10
C ALA A 576 36.38 5.81 6.07
N ALA A 577 35.34 5.20 6.64
CA ALA A 577 34.02 5.81 6.78
C ALA A 577 34.08 7.12 7.57
N THR A 578 34.78 7.13 8.71
CA THR A 578 34.95 8.32 9.54
C THR A 578 35.75 9.42 8.83
N ALA A 579 36.85 9.05 8.15
CA ALA A 579 37.63 9.99 7.35
C ALA A 579 36.82 10.62 6.21
N LYS A 580 36.00 9.81 5.52
CA LYS A 580 35.06 10.29 4.50
C LYS A 580 34.00 11.22 5.11
N ALA A 581 33.43 10.86 6.26
CA ALA A 581 32.43 11.67 6.96
C ALA A 581 32.97 13.05 7.32
N ARG A 582 34.19 13.15 7.87
CA ARG A 582 34.88 14.43 8.11
C ARG A 582 34.97 15.27 6.83
N THR A 583 35.41 14.65 5.73
CA THR A 583 35.56 15.34 4.44
C THR A 583 34.22 15.87 3.93
N LEU A 584 33.15 15.06 3.99
CA LEU A 584 31.81 15.45 3.58
C LEU A 584 31.28 16.63 4.43
N VAL A 585 31.49 16.60 5.74
CA VAL A 585 31.11 17.71 6.64
C VAL A 585 31.95 18.96 6.36
N GLY A 586 33.24 18.82 6.10
CA GLY A 586 34.10 19.93 5.70
C GLY A 586 33.64 20.60 4.41
N MET A 587 33.26 19.81 3.39
CA MET A 587 32.69 20.31 2.15
C MET A 587 31.37 21.05 2.39
N ALA A 588 30.50 20.50 3.24
CA ALA A 588 29.21 21.09 3.59
C ALA A 588 29.37 22.42 4.34
N VAL A 589 30.28 22.49 5.32
CA VAL A 589 30.60 23.75 6.02
C VAL A 589 31.17 24.78 5.04
N ALA A 590 32.06 24.38 4.14
CA ALA A 590 32.59 25.28 3.11
C ALA A 590 31.49 25.88 2.22
N ARG A 591 30.48 25.08 1.86
CA ARG A 591 29.30 25.54 1.10
C ARG A 591 28.35 26.38 1.96
N ALA A 592 28.07 25.97 3.19
CA ALA A 592 27.16 26.65 4.10
C ALA A 592 27.57 28.11 4.34
N ARG A 593 28.87 28.38 4.39
CA ARG A 593 29.45 29.72 4.51
C ARG A 593 29.14 30.65 3.33
N LEU A 594 28.77 30.08 2.18
CA LEU A 594 28.44 30.80 0.95
C LEU A 594 26.94 30.75 0.64
N LEU A 595 26.11 30.11 1.48
CA LEU A 595 24.67 30.13 1.30
C LEU A 595 24.14 31.53 1.55
N GLU A 596 23.15 31.93 0.77
CA GLU A 596 22.44 33.20 0.88
C GLU A 596 20.96 32.91 1.17
N PRO A 597 20.27 33.76 1.93
CA PRO A 597 18.83 33.63 2.11
C PRO A 597 18.14 33.87 0.77
N VAL A 598 17.43 32.85 0.28
CA VAL A 598 16.65 32.97 -0.96
C VAL A 598 15.18 33.08 -0.58
N GLN A 599 14.55 34.17 -0.99
CA GLN A 599 13.11 34.34 -0.84
C GLN A 599 12.40 33.35 -1.77
N ARG A 600 11.58 32.47 -1.18
CA ARG A 600 10.76 31.57 -1.97
C ARG A 600 9.62 32.36 -2.60
N ALA A 601 9.54 32.34 -3.92
CA ALA A 601 8.41 32.92 -4.62
C ALA A 601 7.15 32.13 -4.25
N VAL A 602 6.18 32.79 -3.61
CA VAL A 602 4.83 32.24 -3.43
C VAL A 602 4.07 32.46 -4.73
N GLY A 603 3.94 31.40 -5.53
CA GLY A 603 3.17 31.43 -6.78
C GLY A 603 1.67 31.26 -6.52
N ALA A 604 0.84 31.97 -7.27
CA ALA A 604 -0.61 31.73 -7.28
C ALA A 604 -0.90 30.36 -7.90
N LEU A 605 -1.74 29.55 -7.26
CA LEU A 605 -2.17 28.26 -7.79
C LEU A 605 -3.35 28.47 -8.75
N VAL A 606 -3.33 27.81 -9.92
CA VAL A 606 -4.47 27.80 -10.84
C VAL A 606 -5.42 26.68 -10.40
N PRO A 607 -6.65 26.98 -9.92
CA PRO A 607 -7.57 25.99 -9.34
C PRO A 607 -8.34 25.21 -10.42
N SER A 608 -7.62 24.66 -11.39
CA SER A 608 -8.15 23.81 -12.45
C SER A 608 -7.22 22.64 -12.75
N GLY A 609 -7.75 21.59 -13.36
CA GLY A 609 -7.00 20.39 -13.72
C GLY A 609 -7.15 20.02 -15.19
N LEU A 610 -6.08 19.48 -15.78
CA LEU A 610 -6.11 18.83 -17.09
C LEU A 610 -6.15 17.32 -16.91
N VAL A 611 -7.09 16.63 -17.56
CA VAL A 611 -7.16 15.17 -17.63
C VAL A 611 -6.93 14.74 -19.07
N ILE A 612 -5.92 13.90 -19.29
CA ILE A 612 -5.53 13.40 -20.62
C ILE A 612 -5.99 11.96 -20.77
N GLY A 613 -7.00 11.73 -21.60
CA GLY A 613 -7.64 10.44 -21.86
C GLY A 613 -9.05 10.36 -21.27
N GLY A 614 -10.06 10.17 -22.12
CA GLY A 614 -11.49 10.07 -21.82
C GLY A 614 -11.98 8.64 -21.59
N GLY A 615 -11.12 7.72 -21.14
CA GLY A 615 -11.53 6.39 -20.67
C GLY A 615 -12.10 6.40 -19.25
N LEU A 616 -12.51 5.23 -18.73
CA LEU A 616 -13.08 5.07 -17.37
C LEU A 616 -12.32 5.85 -16.28
N ALA A 617 -10.99 5.72 -16.27
CA ALA A 617 -10.13 6.42 -15.30
C ALA A 617 -10.22 7.94 -15.42
N GLY A 618 -10.12 8.49 -16.63
CA GLY A 618 -10.17 9.93 -16.86
C GLY A 618 -11.55 10.54 -16.67
N LEU A 619 -12.62 9.83 -17.05
CA LEU A 619 -14.00 10.23 -16.78
C LEU A 619 -14.26 10.32 -15.27
N THR A 620 -13.84 9.30 -14.52
CA THR A 620 -14.02 9.27 -13.05
C THR A 620 -13.19 10.34 -12.36
N ALA A 621 -11.94 10.55 -12.79
CA ALA A 621 -11.08 11.61 -12.27
C ALA A 621 -11.66 13.02 -12.55
N SER A 622 -12.15 13.25 -13.76
CA SER A 622 -12.75 14.54 -14.15
C SER A 622 -13.97 14.85 -13.30
N LEU A 623 -14.86 13.87 -13.12
CA LEU A 623 -16.07 14.03 -12.33
C LEU A 623 -15.75 14.23 -10.84
N SER A 624 -14.80 13.46 -10.30
CA SER A 624 -14.36 13.60 -8.91
C SER A 624 -13.80 15.00 -8.61
N LEU A 625 -12.99 15.58 -9.50
CA LEU A 625 -12.48 16.94 -9.37
C LEU A 625 -13.59 18.00 -9.50
N ALA A 626 -14.48 17.82 -10.48
CA ALA A 626 -15.51 18.80 -10.79
C ALA A 626 -16.58 18.92 -9.68
N GLU A 627 -17.00 17.78 -9.13
CA GLU A 627 -17.93 17.70 -7.99
C GLU A 627 -17.30 18.25 -6.69
N GLN A 628 -15.97 18.32 -6.63
CA GLN A 628 -15.23 18.95 -5.52
C GLN A 628 -15.01 20.46 -5.67
N GLY A 629 -15.47 21.08 -6.76
CA GLY A 629 -15.33 22.54 -6.93
C GLY A 629 -14.45 22.99 -8.09
N PHE A 630 -13.66 22.11 -8.70
CA PHE A 630 -12.57 22.52 -9.59
C PHE A 630 -13.00 22.54 -11.06
N GLN A 631 -12.46 23.49 -11.83
CA GLN A 631 -12.60 23.48 -13.29
C GLN A 631 -11.73 22.36 -13.87
N VAL A 632 -12.26 21.59 -14.82
CA VAL A 632 -11.56 20.47 -15.45
C VAL A 632 -11.58 20.62 -16.96
N TYR A 633 -10.43 20.38 -17.57
CA TYR A 633 -10.28 20.20 -19.02
C TYR A 633 -10.02 18.72 -19.30
N LEU A 634 -10.96 18.04 -19.96
CA LEU A 634 -10.80 16.65 -20.37
C LEU A 634 -10.41 16.60 -21.84
N VAL A 635 -9.26 15.99 -22.15
CA VAL A 635 -8.74 15.86 -23.51
C VAL A 635 -8.81 14.41 -23.95
N GLU A 636 -9.49 14.14 -25.06
CA GLU A 636 -9.62 12.81 -25.68
C GLU A 636 -9.12 12.87 -27.13
N LYS A 637 -8.27 11.89 -27.50
CA LYS A 637 -7.69 11.78 -28.84
C LYS A 637 -8.71 11.31 -29.87
N GLU A 638 -9.72 10.55 -29.44
CA GLU A 638 -10.80 10.01 -30.26
C GLU A 638 -12.02 10.95 -30.29
N GLU A 639 -12.96 10.65 -31.19
CA GLU A 639 -14.26 11.33 -31.24
C GLU A 639 -15.17 10.91 -30.07
N GLN A 640 -15.03 9.69 -29.57
CA GLN A 640 -15.93 9.13 -28.54
C GLN A 640 -15.21 8.93 -27.22
N LEU A 641 -15.89 9.28 -26.12
CA LEU A 641 -15.44 8.96 -24.77
C LEU A 641 -15.69 7.48 -24.43
N GLY A 642 -15.00 6.98 -23.41
CA GLY A 642 -15.21 5.67 -22.80
C GLY A 642 -14.03 4.71 -22.92
N GLY A 643 -13.14 4.92 -23.90
CA GLY A 643 -11.94 4.11 -24.10
C GLY A 643 -12.25 2.60 -24.16
N ASN A 644 -11.42 1.78 -23.54
CA ASN A 644 -11.57 0.31 -23.58
C ASN A 644 -12.89 -0.21 -22.97
N LEU A 645 -13.57 0.54 -22.10
CA LEU A 645 -14.83 0.10 -21.48
C LEU A 645 -15.96 -0.03 -22.53
N ARG A 646 -15.85 0.67 -23.67
CA ARG A 646 -16.78 0.52 -24.81
C ARG A 646 -16.86 -0.90 -25.36
N HIS A 647 -15.83 -1.71 -25.13
CA HIS A 647 -15.69 -3.07 -25.66
C HIS A 647 -15.94 -4.15 -24.60
N ILE A 648 -16.34 -3.77 -23.37
CA ILE A 648 -16.57 -4.71 -22.25
C ILE A 648 -18.07 -4.75 -21.99
N HIS A 649 -18.71 -5.84 -22.41
CA HIS A 649 -20.17 -6.00 -22.33
C HIS A 649 -20.61 -6.79 -21.10
N TYR A 650 -19.71 -7.57 -20.53
CA TYR A 650 -20.00 -8.42 -19.37
C TYR A 650 -18.97 -8.18 -18.27
N LEU A 651 -19.39 -8.41 -17.02
CA LEU A 651 -18.51 -8.48 -15.84
C LEU A 651 -18.63 -9.87 -15.18
N MET A 652 -17.93 -10.08 -14.06
CA MET A 652 -18.02 -11.35 -13.32
C MET A 652 -19.27 -11.41 -12.44
N GLY A 653 -19.72 -10.26 -11.95
CA GLY A 653 -21.01 -10.06 -11.31
C GLY A 653 -22.10 -9.65 -12.29
N ASP A 654 -23.22 -9.18 -11.74
CA ASP A 654 -24.44 -8.87 -12.48
C ASP A 654 -24.53 -7.41 -12.95
N SER A 655 -23.49 -6.59 -12.72
CA SER A 655 -23.53 -5.17 -13.07
C SER A 655 -23.44 -4.97 -14.59
N ASP A 656 -24.13 -3.96 -15.11
CA ASP A 656 -24.10 -3.60 -16.53
C ASP A 656 -23.02 -2.53 -16.81
N PRO A 657 -21.87 -2.92 -17.41
CA PRO A 657 -20.78 -1.99 -17.71
C PRO A 657 -21.14 -0.95 -18.77
N GLN A 658 -22.01 -1.29 -19.73
CA GLN A 658 -22.36 -0.39 -20.83
C GLN A 658 -23.32 0.70 -20.37
N ARG A 659 -24.31 0.34 -19.54
CA ARG A 659 -25.19 1.32 -18.89
C ARG A 659 -24.38 2.26 -17.99
N TYR A 660 -23.50 1.72 -17.16
CA TYR A 660 -22.65 2.53 -16.29
C TYR A 660 -21.78 3.51 -17.08
N LEU A 661 -21.19 3.06 -18.19
CA LEU A 661 -20.40 3.94 -19.06
C LEU A 661 -21.25 5.07 -19.66
N ALA A 662 -22.45 4.76 -20.15
CA ALA A 662 -23.37 5.76 -20.71
C ALA A 662 -23.75 6.81 -19.66
N ASP A 663 -24.08 6.37 -18.44
CA ASP A 663 -24.42 7.26 -17.32
C ASP A 663 -23.22 8.14 -16.92
N LEU A 664 -22.01 7.58 -16.91
CA LEU A 664 -20.78 8.30 -16.58
C LEU A 664 -20.45 9.37 -17.64
N ILE A 665 -20.56 9.03 -18.93
CA ILE A 665 -20.35 9.98 -20.04
C ILE A 665 -21.38 11.11 -19.94
N ALA A 666 -22.66 10.80 -19.75
CA ALA A 666 -23.72 11.79 -19.63
C ALA A 666 -23.47 12.77 -18.47
N ARG A 667 -23.01 12.27 -17.32
CA ARG A 667 -22.63 13.12 -16.17
C ARG A 667 -21.45 14.02 -16.47
N VAL A 668 -20.42 13.50 -17.16
CA VAL A 668 -19.24 14.31 -17.53
C VAL A 668 -19.61 15.40 -18.53
N GLU A 669 -20.39 15.08 -19.55
CA GLU A 669 -20.76 16.03 -20.62
C GLU A 669 -21.74 17.12 -20.15
N SER A 670 -22.58 16.81 -19.16
CA SER A 670 -23.55 17.76 -18.60
C SER A 670 -23.00 18.61 -17.44
N HIS A 671 -21.80 18.31 -16.94
CA HIS A 671 -21.24 19.00 -15.79
C HIS A 671 -20.67 20.38 -16.15
N GLU A 672 -21.17 21.44 -15.52
CA GLU A 672 -20.81 22.84 -15.84
C GLU A 672 -19.31 23.17 -15.72
N ARG A 673 -18.60 22.47 -14.82
CA ARG A 673 -17.15 22.63 -14.60
C ARG A 673 -16.25 21.72 -15.43
N ILE A 674 -16.79 20.94 -16.36
CA ILE A 674 -16.00 20.07 -17.23
C ILE A 674 -16.09 20.57 -18.66
N THR A 675 -14.94 20.88 -19.25
CA THR A 675 -14.82 21.19 -20.67
C THR A 675 -14.16 20.02 -21.37
N VAL A 676 -14.88 19.39 -22.30
CA VAL A 676 -14.40 18.23 -23.05
C VAL A 676 -13.87 18.66 -24.42
N TYR A 677 -12.61 18.35 -24.69
CA TYR A 677 -11.97 18.47 -25.99
C TYR A 677 -11.81 17.08 -26.61
N ARG A 678 -12.60 16.80 -27.65
CA ARG A 678 -12.53 15.55 -28.43
C ARG A 678 -11.63 15.73 -29.63
N GLN A 679 -11.11 14.62 -30.16
CA GLN A 679 -10.17 14.62 -31.27
C GLN A 679 -8.99 15.58 -31.06
N ALA A 680 -8.62 15.80 -29.80
CA ALA A 680 -7.65 16.79 -29.38
C ALA A 680 -6.36 16.12 -28.93
N ARG A 681 -5.22 16.75 -29.20
CA ARG A 681 -3.90 16.23 -28.81
C ARG A 681 -3.11 17.28 -28.05
N VAL A 682 -2.31 16.81 -27.11
CA VAL A 682 -1.37 17.66 -26.36
C VAL A 682 -0.11 17.84 -27.21
N GLU A 683 0.19 19.08 -27.58
CA GLU A 683 1.35 19.44 -28.41
C GLU A 683 2.54 19.86 -27.54
N ASP A 684 2.28 20.64 -26.48
CA ASP A 684 3.32 21.15 -25.58
C ASP A 684 2.81 21.26 -24.14
N VAL A 685 3.71 21.02 -23.18
CA VAL A 685 3.46 21.25 -21.75
C VAL A 685 4.67 21.99 -21.18
N SER A 686 4.41 23.14 -20.58
CA SER A 686 5.40 23.98 -19.92
C SER A 686 4.87 24.48 -18.56
N GLY A 687 5.76 25.02 -17.73
CA GLY A 687 5.40 25.59 -16.42
C GLY A 687 5.89 24.75 -15.24
N LEU A 688 5.31 25.02 -14.08
CA LEU A 688 5.67 24.44 -12.78
C LEU A 688 4.42 23.87 -12.11
N VAL A 689 4.60 23.04 -11.07
CA VAL A 689 3.48 22.50 -10.27
C VAL A 689 2.58 23.66 -9.79
N GLY A 690 1.27 23.58 -10.05
CA GLY A 690 0.30 24.63 -9.73
C GLY A 690 0.12 25.70 -10.80
N GLN A 691 0.99 25.76 -11.82
CA GLN A 691 1.02 26.77 -12.88
C GLN A 691 1.46 26.18 -14.22
N TYR A 692 0.79 25.13 -14.67
CA TYR A 692 1.06 24.56 -15.98
C TYR A 692 0.38 25.35 -17.09
N ARG A 693 1.05 25.38 -18.24
CA ARG A 693 0.53 25.83 -19.52
C ARG A 693 0.59 24.64 -20.48
N THR A 694 -0.56 24.26 -21.04
CA THR A 694 -0.65 23.18 -22.02
C THR A 694 -1.22 23.71 -23.33
N VAL A 695 -0.58 23.38 -24.44
CA VAL A 695 -1.06 23.68 -25.79
C VAL A 695 -1.72 22.43 -26.35
N LEU A 696 -2.96 22.56 -26.79
CA LEU A 696 -3.73 21.54 -27.47
C LEU A 696 -3.88 21.86 -28.95
N SER A 697 -3.81 20.85 -29.81
CA SER A 697 -4.37 20.90 -31.16
C SER A 697 -5.81 20.37 -31.11
N VAL A 698 -6.75 21.13 -31.66
CA VAL A 698 -8.17 20.76 -31.74
C VAL A 698 -8.67 20.92 -33.19
N PRO A 699 -9.63 20.09 -33.66
CA PRO A 699 -10.14 20.24 -35.02
C PRO A 699 -10.84 21.59 -35.19
N ALA A 700 -10.55 22.31 -36.28
CA ALA A 700 -11.24 23.55 -36.61
C ALA A 700 -12.75 23.32 -36.81
N LEU A 701 -13.58 24.16 -36.19
CA LEU A 701 -15.04 24.13 -36.37
C LEU A 701 -15.39 24.34 -37.85
N SER A 702 -16.20 23.44 -38.41
CA SER A 702 -16.66 23.45 -39.80
C SER A 702 -17.56 24.67 -40.06
N GLY A 703 -16.95 25.80 -40.43
CA GLY A 703 -17.68 27.02 -40.78
C GLY A 703 -16.84 28.28 -41.05
N ALA A 704 -15.55 28.31 -40.70
CA ALA A 704 -14.65 29.42 -41.04
C ALA A 704 -13.75 29.05 -42.23
N GLU A 705 -13.56 29.98 -43.17
CA GLU A 705 -12.74 29.82 -44.37
C GLU A 705 -11.27 29.51 -44.00
N GLY A 706 -10.95 28.22 -43.90
CA GLY A 706 -9.66 27.70 -43.47
C GLY A 706 -9.70 26.19 -43.21
N ALA A 707 -10.36 25.43 -44.08
CA ALA A 707 -10.50 23.98 -43.94
C ALA A 707 -9.14 23.28 -44.10
N GLY A 708 -8.53 22.84 -42.99
CA GLY A 708 -7.40 21.91 -43.01
C GLY A 708 -6.30 22.12 -41.96
N GLN A 709 -6.40 23.11 -41.07
CA GLN A 709 -5.43 23.29 -39.98
C GLN A 709 -6.13 23.20 -38.62
N ASP A 710 -5.56 22.38 -37.73
CA ASP A 710 -5.99 22.28 -36.34
C ASP A 710 -5.79 23.64 -35.64
N GLU A 711 -6.77 24.04 -34.83
CA GLU A 711 -6.67 25.23 -34.00
C GLU A 711 -5.82 24.92 -32.76
N LEU A 712 -4.92 25.84 -32.39
CA LEU A 712 -4.11 25.70 -31.19
C LEU A 712 -4.78 26.41 -30.01
N VAL A 713 -5.20 25.64 -29.02
CA VAL A 713 -5.80 26.14 -27.77
C VAL A 713 -4.78 26.09 -26.65
N THR A 714 -4.55 27.22 -25.96
CA THR A 714 -3.69 27.26 -24.77
C THR A 714 -4.53 27.20 -23.51
N LEU A 715 -4.26 26.22 -22.64
CA LEU A 715 -4.91 26.04 -21.35
C LEU A 715 -3.94 26.31 -20.21
N HIS A 716 -4.44 26.94 -19.14
CA HIS A 716 -3.74 27.12 -17.89
C HIS A 716 -4.42 26.30 -16.79
N HIS A 717 -3.63 25.52 -16.04
CA HIS A 717 -4.14 24.63 -15.00
C HIS A 717 -3.06 24.32 -13.96
N GLY A 718 -3.49 23.83 -12.79
CA GLY A 718 -2.61 23.55 -11.67
C GLY A 718 -2.04 22.12 -11.67
N ILE A 719 -2.80 21.17 -12.21
CA ILE A 719 -2.46 19.73 -12.18
C ILE A 719 -2.73 19.05 -13.52
N ILE A 720 -1.99 17.97 -13.79
CA ILE A 720 -2.18 17.08 -14.94
C ILE A 720 -2.42 15.66 -14.45
N ILE A 721 -3.51 15.04 -14.90
CA ILE A 721 -3.81 13.63 -14.70
C ILE A 721 -3.65 12.91 -16.04
N VAL A 722 -2.71 11.96 -16.12
CA VAL A 722 -2.48 11.14 -17.31
C VAL A 722 -3.28 9.84 -17.19
N ALA A 723 -4.33 9.70 -17.99
CA ALA A 723 -5.29 8.60 -17.97
C ALA A 723 -5.51 8.01 -19.38
N THR A 724 -4.44 7.90 -20.16
CA THR A 724 -4.46 7.52 -21.59
C THR A 724 -4.82 6.05 -21.87
N GLY A 725 -4.99 5.23 -20.82
CA GLY A 725 -5.37 3.83 -20.95
C GLY A 725 -4.25 2.94 -21.48
N ALA A 726 -4.65 1.86 -22.17
CA ALA A 726 -3.76 0.86 -22.76
C ALA A 726 -4.37 0.33 -24.07
N GLU A 727 -3.54 -0.25 -24.93
CA GLU A 727 -3.98 -0.83 -26.21
C GLU A 727 -3.91 -2.36 -26.17
N GLU A 728 -4.81 -3.04 -26.88
CA GLU A 728 -4.77 -4.49 -27.01
C GLU A 728 -3.59 -4.91 -27.89
N ALA A 729 -2.81 -5.89 -27.41
CA ALA A 729 -1.74 -6.45 -28.20
C ALA A 729 -2.31 -7.17 -29.44
N ARG A 730 -1.78 -6.87 -30.62
CA ARG A 730 -2.06 -7.62 -31.85
C ARG A 730 -0.99 -8.70 -32.03
N PRO A 731 -1.30 -9.98 -31.81
CA PRO A 731 -0.32 -11.05 -31.91
C PRO A 731 0.00 -11.40 -33.36
N GLU A 732 1.24 -11.80 -33.62
CA GLU A 732 1.66 -12.43 -34.88
C GLU A 732 1.67 -13.97 -34.78
N GLU A 733 1.31 -14.51 -33.61
CA GLU A 733 1.24 -15.95 -33.35
C GLU A 733 -0.19 -16.49 -33.58
N TYR A 734 -0.29 -17.82 -33.75
CA TYR A 734 -1.55 -18.56 -33.82
C TYR A 734 -2.49 -18.25 -34.98
N LEU A 735 -1.97 -17.76 -36.12
CA LEU A 735 -2.74 -17.42 -37.33
C LEU A 735 -3.69 -16.23 -37.16
N TYR A 736 -3.43 -15.35 -36.17
CA TYR A 736 -4.21 -14.12 -36.04
C TYR A 736 -3.99 -13.22 -37.26
N GLY A 737 -5.09 -12.72 -37.85
CA GLY A 737 -5.08 -11.99 -39.12
C GLY A 737 -4.99 -12.87 -40.38
N GLU A 738 -4.59 -14.13 -40.26
CA GLU A 738 -4.50 -15.07 -41.38
C GLU A 738 -5.75 -15.95 -41.52
N HIS A 739 -6.36 -16.36 -40.41
CA HIS A 739 -7.53 -17.25 -40.41
C HIS A 739 -8.75 -16.59 -39.72
N PRO A 740 -9.94 -16.53 -40.35
CA PRO A 740 -11.08 -15.74 -39.86
C PRO A 740 -11.74 -16.27 -38.57
N ARG A 741 -11.39 -17.48 -38.14
CA ARG A 741 -11.84 -18.06 -36.86
C ARG A 741 -10.89 -17.79 -35.69
N VAL A 742 -9.73 -17.18 -35.95
CA VAL A 742 -8.79 -16.79 -34.90
C VAL A 742 -9.05 -15.32 -34.59
N ILE A 743 -9.51 -15.07 -33.37
CA ILE A 743 -9.94 -13.75 -32.90
C ILE A 743 -9.39 -13.49 -31.49
N THR A 744 -9.30 -12.21 -31.11
CA THR A 744 -8.90 -11.83 -29.75
C THR A 744 -10.03 -12.05 -28.74
N GLN A 745 -9.72 -11.97 -27.44
CA GLN A 745 -10.74 -12.04 -26.39
C GLN A 745 -11.71 -10.85 -26.43
N ARG A 746 -11.24 -9.68 -26.88
CA ARG A 746 -12.09 -8.50 -27.09
C ARG A 746 -13.07 -8.73 -28.24
N GLU A 747 -12.56 -9.16 -29.39
CA GLU A 747 -13.38 -9.48 -30.57
C GLU A 747 -14.39 -10.60 -30.26
N LEU A 748 -14.00 -11.58 -29.46
CA LEU A 748 -14.89 -12.63 -28.97
C LEU A 748 -16.06 -12.05 -28.15
N GLU A 749 -15.77 -11.14 -27.23
CA GLU A 749 -16.79 -10.54 -26.37
C GLU A 749 -17.77 -9.67 -27.16
N GLU A 750 -17.27 -8.88 -28.12
CA GLU A 750 -18.11 -8.10 -29.05
C GLU A 750 -19.02 -9.01 -29.89
N LYS A 751 -18.49 -10.12 -30.41
CA LYS A 751 -19.28 -11.12 -31.14
C LYS A 751 -20.35 -11.78 -30.28
N LEU A 752 -20.03 -12.08 -29.02
CA LEU A 752 -21.02 -12.60 -28.06
C LEU A 752 -22.11 -11.59 -27.76
N ALA A 753 -21.76 -10.31 -27.58
CA ALA A 753 -22.73 -9.24 -27.33
C ALA A 753 -23.64 -8.98 -28.52
N ASN A 754 -23.11 -9.07 -29.75
CA ASN A 754 -23.86 -8.91 -30.99
C ASN A 754 -24.66 -10.15 -31.41
N GLY A 755 -24.57 -11.26 -30.69
CA GLY A 755 -25.31 -12.49 -31.00
C GLY A 755 -24.84 -13.19 -32.28
N ASP A 756 -23.53 -13.19 -32.56
CA ASP A 756 -22.94 -13.82 -33.76
C ASP A 756 -23.33 -15.31 -33.88
N GLU A 757 -24.14 -15.64 -34.88
CA GLU A 757 -24.69 -16.99 -35.07
C GLU A 757 -23.61 -18.06 -35.23
N ALA A 758 -22.49 -17.74 -35.90
CA ALA A 758 -21.42 -18.69 -36.16
C ALA A 758 -20.69 -19.07 -34.87
N LEU A 759 -20.49 -18.10 -33.97
CA LEU A 759 -19.94 -18.33 -32.65
C LEU A 759 -20.90 -19.14 -31.77
N LEU A 760 -22.19 -18.81 -31.79
CA LEU A 760 -23.22 -19.53 -31.01
C LEU A 760 -23.40 -20.98 -31.46
N ALA A 761 -23.17 -21.27 -32.74
CA ALA A 761 -23.17 -22.61 -33.32
C ALA A 761 -21.86 -23.38 -33.12
N ALA A 762 -20.80 -22.74 -32.62
CA ALA A 762 -19.51 -23.38 -32.43
C ALA A 762 -19.60 -24.52 -31.40
N ARG A 763 -19.16 -25.71 -31.78
CA ARG A 763 -19.15 -26.88 -30.86
C ARG A 763 -17.98 -26.87 -29.89
N ARG A 764 -16.83 -26.35 -30.35
CA ARG A 764 -15.56 -26.35 -29.63
C ARG A 764 -14.90 -25.00 -29.75
N ILE A 765 -14.51 -24.43 -28.62
CA ILE A 765 -13.80 -23.15 -28.53
C ILE A 765 -12.52 -23.38 -27.72
N ALA A 766 -11.39 -22.94 -28.26
CA ALA A 766 -10.10 -22.96 -27.60
C ALA A 766 -9.64 -21.52 -27.32
N MET A 767 -9.29 -21.24 -26.07
CA MET A 767 -8.76 -19.95 -25.62
C MET A 767 -7.32 -20.14 -25.17
N ILE A 768 -6.38 -19.41 -25.79
CA ILE A 768 -4.96 -19.46 -25.43
C ILE A 768 -4.62 -18.24 -24.58
N GLN A 769 -4.06 -18.46 -23.39
CA GLN A 769 -3.67 -17.39 -22.47
C GLN A 769 -2.24 -16.92 -22.71
N CYS A 770 -1.89 -15.75 -22.16
CA CYS A 770 -0.55 -15.15 -22.26
C CYS A 770 -0.07 -14.86 -23.69
N VAL A 771 -1.00 -14.72 -24.64
CA VAL A 771 -0.69 -14.37 -26.03
C VAL A 771 -0.10 -12.96 -26.07
N GLY A 772 1.14 -12.84 -26.54
CA GLY A 772 1.91 -11.58 -26.53
C GLY A 772 2.16 -10.98 -25.13
N SER A 773 2.28 -11.81 -24.08
CA SER A 773 2.65 -11.40 -22.72
C SER A 773 3.43 -12.49 -22.00
N ARG A 774 4.23 -12.13 -20.99
CA ARG A 774 5.17 -13.04 -20.30
C ARG A 774 6.12 -13.75 -21.28
N ASP A 775 6.56 -13.00 -22.27
CA ASP A 775 7.56 -13.37 -23.28
C ASP A 775 8.79 -12.45 -23.18
N GLU A 776 9.79 -12.64 -24.03
CA GLU A 776 11.04 -11.88 -24.01
C GLU A 776 10.84 -10.38 -24.26
N ASN A 777 9.89 -10.01 -25.12
CA ASN A 777 9.60 -8.61 -25.46
C ASN A 777 8.72 -7.93 -24.40
N ARG A 778 7.85 -8.69 -23.75
CA ARG A 778 6.93 -8.24 -22.70
C ARG A 778 7.02 -9.17 -21.49
N PRO A 779 8.09 -9.06 -20.66
CA PRO A 779 8.34 -9.94 -19.52
C PRO A 779 7.50 -9.55 -18.30
N TYR A 780 6.21 -9.32 -18.52
CA TYR A 780 5.23 -8.95 -17.51
C TYR A 780 3.88 -9.61 -17.80
N CYS A 781 3.05 -9.68 -16.75
CA CYS A 781 1.67 -10.14 -16.85
C CYS A 781 0.75 -8.99 -17.23
N SER A 782 -0.13 -9.21 -18.21
CA SER A 782 -1.16 -8.23 -18.60
C SER A 782 -2.36 -8.16 -17.64
N ARG A 783 -2.32 -8.90 -16.52
CA ARG A 783 -3.26 -8.89 -15.38
C ARG A 783 -4.71 -9.31 -15.66
N VAL A 784 -5.28 -8.99 -16.82
CA VAL A 784 -6.73 -9.12 -17.10
C VAL A 784 -7.10 -10.32 -17.98
N CYS A 785 -6.15 -10.90 -18.72
CA CYS A 785 -6.45 -11.93 -19.72
C CYS A 785 -7.13 -13.18 -19.15
N CYS A 786 -6.68 -13.66 -17.98
CA CYS A 786 -7.25 -14.85 -17.35
C CYS A 786 -8.70 -14.63 -16.89
N SER A 787 -8.99 -13.49 -16.25
CA SER A 787 -10.35 -13.18 -15.79
C SER A 787 -11.28 -12.94 -16.98
N GLN A 788 -10.83 -12.24 -18.03
CA GLN A 788 -11.62 -12.05 -19.25
C GLN A 788 -11.96 -13.39 -19.92
N ALA A 789 -10.99 -14.30 -20.04
CA ALA A 789 -11.23 -15.62 -20.64
C ALA A 789 -12.24 -16.45 -19.83
N ILE A 790 -12.15 -16.44 -18.50
CA ILE A 790 -13.06 -17.16 -17.62
C ILE A 790 -14.48 -16.57 -17.70
N LYS A 791 -14.59 -15.24 -17.68
CA LYS A 791 -15.85 -14.53 -17.88
C LYS A 791 -16.51 -14.90 -19.21
N ASN A 792 -15.77 -14.81 -20.31
CA ASN A 792 -16.27 -15.14 -21.65
C ASN A 792 -16.63 -16.62 -21.76
N ALA A 793 -15.87 -17.52 -21.14
CA ALA A 793 -16.17 -18.95 -21.09
C ALA A 793 -17.48 -19.24 -20.35
N LEU A 794 -17.72 -18.59 -19.20
CA LEU A 794 -18.99 -18.68 -18.47
C LEU A 794 -20.14 -18.18 -19.32
N ARG A 795 -19.99 -17.04 -20.00
CA ARG A 795 -21.03 -16.49 -20.88
C ARG A 795 -21.36 -17.43 -22.04
N ILE A 796 -20.35 -18.05 -22.65
CA ILE A 796 -20.55 -19.09 -23.67
C ILE A 796 -21.37 -20.27 -23.12
N LYS A 797 -21.06 -20.72 -21.90
CA LYS A 797 -21.78 -21.82 -21.25
C LYS A 797 -23.22 -21.46 -20.90
N GLU A 798 -23.50 -20.21 -20.53
CA GLU A 798 -24.86 -19.72 -20.31
C GLU A 798 -25.69 -19.72 -21.59
N VAL A 799 -25.12 -19.26 -22.71
CA VAL A 799 -25.84 -19.20 -23.99
C VAL A 799 -25.98 -20.58 -24.61
N ASN A 800 -24.93 -21.40 -24.58
CA ASN A 800 -24.95 -22.77 -25.10
C ASN A 800 -24.14 -23.71 -24.19
N PRO A 801 -24.81 -24.41 -23.23
CA PRO A 801 -24.14 -25.31 -22.28
C PRO A 801 -23.40 -26.48 -22.93
N ARG A 802 -23.73 -26.84 -24.19
CA ARG A 802 -23.12 -27.96 -24.92
C ARG A 802 -21.78 -27.61 -25.56
N THR A 803 -21.43 -26.33 -25.63
CA THR A 803 -20.15 -25.89 -26.18
C THR A 803 -19.01 -26.37 -25.30
N GLU A 804 -18.06 -27.08 -25.89
CA GLU A 804 -16.83 -27.49 -25.20
C GLU A 804 -15.84 -26.32 -25.25
N VAL A 805 -15.45 -25.81 -24.08
CA VAL A 805 -14.51 -24.69 -23.96
C VAL A 805 -13.23 -25.19 -23.33
N PHE A 806 -12.11 -24.98 -24.02
CA PHE A 806 -10.77 -25.31 -23.56
C PHE A 806 -9.98 -24.03 -23.33
N VAL A 807 -9.34 -23.89 -22.17
CA VAL A 807 -8.48 -22.76 -21.82
C VAL A 807 -7.05 -23.28 -21.63
N PHE A 808 -6.16 -22.93 -22.55
CA PHE A 808 -4.73 -23.26 -22.48
C PHE A 808 -3.98 -22.17 -21.72
N TYR A 809 -3.28 -22.53 -20.63
CA TYR A 809 -2.69 -21.55 -19.71
C TYR A 809 -1.34 -21.98 -19.13
N ARG A 810 -0.58 -21.02 -18.59
CA ARG A 810 0.62 -21.26 -17.75
C ARG A 810 0.27 -21.31 -16.27
N ASP A 811 -0.37 -20.24 -15.79
CA ASP A 811 -0.92 -20.06 -14.45
C ASP A 811 -2.29 -19.36 -14.55
N ILE A 812 -3.30 -19.80 -13.81
CA ILE A 812 -4.57 -19.06 -13.71
C ILE A 812 -4.45 -17.97 -12.63
N ARG A 813 -4.54 -16.71 -13.05
CA ARG A 813 -4.38 -15.52 -12.20
C ARG A 813 -5.69 -14.82 -11.85
N THR A 814 -6.67 -15.57 -11.36
CA THR A 814 -7.91 -15.04 -10.75
C THR A 814 -7.71 -14.73 -9.27
N TYR A 815 -7.23 -13.54 -8.95
CA TYR A 815 -7.01 -13.10 -7.57
C TYR A 815 -8.30 -12.65 -6.87
N GLY A 816 -8.28 -12.54 -5.54
CA GLY A 816 -9.44 -12.14 -4.75
C GLY A 816 -10.65 -13.06 -4.94
N PHE A 817 -11.83 -12.45 -5.04
CA PHE A 817 -13.12 -13.12 -5.27
C PHE A 817 -13.31 -13.60 -6.71
N MET A 818 -12.46 -13.19 -7.66
CA MET A 818 -12.52 -13.73 -9.02
C MET A 818 -12.20 -15.24 -9.08
N GLU A 819 -11.61 -15.80 -8.03
CA GLU A 819 -11.43 -17.25 -7.91
C GLU A 819 -12.74 -18.03 -7.96
N ASP A 820 -13.85 -17.44 -7.48
CA ASP A 820 -15.15 -18.09 -7.56
C ASP A 820 -15.64 -18.20 -9.00
N GLY A 821 -15.29 -17.24 -9.86
CA GLY A 821 -15.51 -17.33 -11.30
C GLY A 821 -14.73 -18.50 -11.92
N TYR A 822 -13.48 -18.71 -11.50
CA TYR A 822 -12.68 -19.85 -11.96
C TYR A 822 -13.30 -21.19 -11.53
N ARG A 823 -13.74 -21.29 -10.27
CA ARG A 823 -14.45 -22.47 -9.77
C ARG A 823 -15.74 -22.75 -10.56
N ARG A 824 -16.60 -21.74 -10.72
CA ARG A 824 -17.85 -21.83 -11.48
C ARG A 824 -17.61 -22.28 -12.93
N ALA A 825 -16.55 -21.79 -13.56
CA ALA A 825 -16.21 -22.21 -14.93
C ALA A 825 -15.85 -23.70 -15.01
N ARG A 826 -15.10 -24.21 -14.03
CA ARG A 826 -14.79 -25.65 -13.94
C ARG A 826 -16.04 -26.49 -13.70
N GLU A 827 -16.93 -26.05 -12.82
CA GLU A 827 -18.22 -26.71 -12.54
C GLU A 827 -19.13 -26.72 -13.78
N ALA A 828 -19.10 -25.67 -14.60
CA ALA A 828 -19.80 -25.59 -15.88
C ALA A 828 -19.15 -26.44 -17.01
N GLY A 829 -18.08 -27.18 -16.70
CA GLY A 829 -17.40 -28.07 -17.65
C GLY A 829 -16.48 -27.34 -18.64
N VAL A 830 -15.90 -26.21 -18.24
CA VAL A 830 -14.76 -25.61 -18.95
C VAL A 830 -13.48 -26.39 -18.58
N VAL A 831 -12.72 -26.79 -19.60
CA VAL A 831 -11.50 -27.59 -19.43
C VAL A 831 -10.28 -26.68 -19.44
N PHE A 832 -9.46 -26.75 -18.39
CA PHE A 832 -8.24 -25.96 -18.26
C PHE A 832 -7.01 -26.84 -18.50
N VAL A 833 -6.22 -26.51 -19.51
CA VAL A 833 -5.04 -27.28 -19.92
C VAL A 833 -3.79 -26.46 -19.66
N ARG A 834 -2.95 -26.91 -18.73
CA ARG A 834 -1.68 -26.25 -18.44
C ARG A 834 -0.64 -26.61 -19.51
N TYR A 835 0.08 -25.62 -20.04
CA TYR A 835 1.18 -25.83 -20.97
C TYR A 835 2.50 -25.30 -20.41
N ASP A 836 3.60 -25.90 -20.84
CA ASP A 836 4.95 -25.47 -20.51
C ASP A 836 5.39 -24.34 -21.46
N PRO A 837 6.06 -23.28 -21.00
CA PRO A 837 6.52 -22.19 -21.86
C PRO A 837 7.42 -22.62 -23.03
N GLU A 838 8.21 -23.68 -22.86
CA GLU A 838 9.04 -24.29 -23.90
C GLU A 838 8.22 -25.12 -24.90
N ASN A 839 7.02 -25.55 -24.49
CA ASN A 839 6.09 -26.35 -25.28
C ASN A 839 4.73 -25.65 -25.41
N LYS A 840 4.73 -24.46 -26.02
CA LYS A 840 3.50 -23.69 -26.29
C LYS A 840 2.50 -24.48 -27.15
N PRO A 841 1.19 -24.20 -27.03
CA PRO A 841 0.19 -24.73 -27.96
C PRO A 841 0.57 -24.39 -29.41
N PHE A 842 0.25 -25.27 -30.35
CA PHE A 842 0.46 -25.04 -31.78
C PHE A 842 -0.89 -24.98 -32.50
N VAL A 843 -1.06 -23.99 -33.37
CA VAL A 843 -2.28 -23.79 -34.15
C VAL A 843 -1.93 -23.88 -35.63
N SER A 844 -2.59 -24.79 -36.34
CA SER A 844 -2.53 -24.88 -37.80
C SER A 844 -3.93 -24.91 -38.39
N ALA A 845 -4.08 -24.33 -39.58
CA ALA A 845 -5.28 -24.52 -40.39
C ALA A 845 -5.17 -25.87 -41.11
N GLN A 846 -6.20 -26.69 -41.01
CA GLN A 846 -6.38 -27.83 -41.90
C GLN A 846 -7.39 -27.42 -42.97
N ASP A 847 -6.98 -27.45 -44.23
CA ASP A 847 -7.91 -27.38 -45.35
C ASP A 847 -8.87 -28.56 -45.24
N LYS A 848 -10.17 -28.27 -45.23
CA LYS A 848 -11.21 -29.28 -45.33
C LYS A 848 -11.60 -29.51 -46.78
#